data_AF-A0A2E7ACC4-F1
#
_entry.id   AF-A0A2E7ACC4-F1
#
_cell.length_a   1.000
_cell.length_b   1.000
_cell.length_c   1.000
_cell.angle_alpha   90.00
_cell.angle_beta   90.00
_cell.angle_gamma   90.00
#
_symmetry.space_group_name_H-M   'P 1'
#
loop_
_entity.id
_entity.type
_entity.pdbx_description
1 polymer ?
#
loop_
_entity_poly.entity_id
_entity_poly.type
_entity_poly.pdbx_seq_one_letter_code
_entity_poly.pdbx_strand_id
1 'polypeptide(L)'
;MAGPKSLLAVLTLLLLSPYAQSISWEIDDSEDSSLHSNQYAPQGVWRMLANPMHSTYHLSESSGLIHSPYGSFDPTTHPVPLGPWSRVGLGSPTLEGIYIIQSSSSDLEVLTEQLSSLGISIIDQIPDEALVVSLPETRRDEALRQMQHLPAIRWSGDFPTLWTISPELLPLLGFVDVEVDLDLIPSSNLMPHEIAELSADLGALSRPTNPSTICDAYLCQLRSVNPKIIITLAIDPRIIKVEPGPTLAIHNTNASLIGGLDAALTTSDGLLTGDGEVIGISDTGLDSDHGDFEGRLRNPIYNRFGPDNSGADTNSGHGTHVTATLLGDGSGDSIATGMVPEATFHFYQLEVDSSGLLARWGSLYEMFLHSWQNDARIQTNSWGSENLVGQYTSDSRSADSFTYDYPKFLVLFSAGDMAEMGVNPPSTAKNVLSVGSTTTGAYDSETLGAVHASSSVGPTLDGRIKPDLVAPGVMLCSARAQEAAFATGGPCSSTIHDDGSTPLYMTLNGSSMATPVVAGAAAMARQYLREVAGISEPRSDLIRALLVNGAEDLGEPDVPNPSEGWGQLNLTNSLYPTKGGQNLSVLFDYDRDLLPGHSFIYTFELFEGVGFDATLAWNDREGSATADQNASRLINDLDLTITSPEGTVYRGNNFVDGISSSGGNRDQLNNLERVSLPTAEAGMWTIQIGHSGGFSQDFSLLFSAMAEERMEADLTVLQDSISTMDQNPLQDETVSIQLAWSNQAAAQSGQYSIMLEDISEDDVIRTDSFSSLGGGGIESHSLYHSFSTTGEHVLRLTLDYLSQVDELNDETTGTDNNVFEFTFQVTQIGVRATPLMKNGSLPGDYDESIQARSRNLDPSTTSWVVFQIELRNEGTSEVDVKLSVSHVQIVDEAGILNSPGDEWWRI
;
A
#
# COMPACT_ATOMS: atom_id res chain seq x y z
N MET A 1 57.01 -42.76 -10.27
CA MET A 1 58.37 -42.35 -10.69
C MET A 1 58.19 -41.05 -11.46
N ALA A 2 58.54 -39.89 -10.87
CA ALA A 2 58.15 -38.52 -11.31
C ALA A 2 56.62 -38.27 -11.41
N GLY A 3 56.08 -37.06 -11.20
CA GLY A 3 56.67 -35.82 -10.69
C GLY A 3 55.75 -34.63 -11.03
N PRO A 4 55.25 -33.82 -10.07
CA PRO A 4 54.17 -32.87 -10.34
C PRO A 4 54.63 -31.61 -11.09
N LYS A 5 53.86 -31.18 -12.10
CA LYS A 5 54.04 -29.92 -12.84
C LYS A 5 52.70 -29.38 -13.39
N SER A 6 51.91 -28.68 -12.56
CA SER A 6 51.07 -27.55 -13.00
C SER A 6 50.49 -26.75 -11.81
N LEU A 7 51.37 -26.20 -10.95
CA LEU A 7 50.96 -25.36 -9.83
C LEU A 7 51.79 -24.06 -9.71
N LEU A 8 52.49 -23.68 -10.79
CA LEU A 8 53.52 -22.63 -10.77
C LEU A 8 53.30 -21.52 -11.84
N ALA A 9 52.08 -21.39 -12.34
CA ALA A 9 51.69 -20.36 -13.32
C ALA A 9 50.77 -19.27 -12.72
N VAL A 10 50.07 -19.58 -11.61
CA VAL A 10 49.09 -18.66 -10.98
C VAL A 10 49.73 -17.79 -9.90
N LEU A 11 50.76 -18.28 -9.20
CA LEU A 11 51.35 -17.58 -8.05
C LEU A 11 52.34 -16.44 -8.41
N THR A 12 52.64 -16.23 -9.68
CA THR A 12 53.63 -15.24 -10.16
C THR A 12 53.04 -13.90 -10.61
N LEU A 13 51.70 -13.74 -10.57
CA LEU A 13 51.02 -12.49 -10.93
C LEU A 13 50.65 -11.59 -9.72
N LEU A 14 50.92 -12.05 -8.49
CA LEU A 14 50.54 -11.38 -7.23
C LEU A 14 51.72 -10.77 -6.45
N LEU A 15 52.90 -10.63 -7.06
CA LEU A 15 54.14 -10.21 -6.38
C LEU A 15 54.95 -9.11 -7.12
N LEU A 16 54.27 -8.22 -7.84
CA LEU A 16 54.89 -7.05 -8.49
C LEU A 16 54.14 -5.75 -8.23
N SER A 17 54.04 -5.37 -6.95
CA SER A 17 53.77 -3.98 -6.55
C SER A 17 55.08 -3.24 -6.23
N PRO A 18 55.34 -2.11 -6.90
CA PRO A 18 56.25 -1.10 -6.36
C PRO A 18 55.66 0.31 -6.42
N TYR A 19 55.49 0.93 -5.25
CA TYR A 19 55.52 2.38 -5.01
C TYR A 19 55.21 3.33 -6.18
N ALA A 20 53.94 3.68 -6.35
CA ALA A 20 53.56 5.02 -6.83
C ALA A 20 53.51 5.97 -5.63
N GLN A 21 53.87 7.24 -5.82
CA GLN A 21 53.96 8.22 -4.74
C GLN A 21 52.63 8.94 -4.52
N SER A 22 52.34 9.32 -3.27
CA SER A 22 51.27 10.25 -2.95
C SER A 22 51.57 11.62 -3.56
N ILE A 23 50.85 11.98 -4.63
CA ILE A 23 50.79 13.35 -5.13
C ILE A 23 49.57 14.00 -4.48
N SER A 24 49.80 14.89 -3.53
CA SER A 24 48.77 15.79 -3.03
C SER A 24 48.48 16.83 -4.11
N TRP A 25 47.25 16.86 -4.61
CA TRP A 25 46.72 18.04 -5.28
C TRP A 25 46.03 18.90 -4.23
N GLU A 26 46.77 19.90 -3.74
CA GLU A 26 46.15 21.10 -3.19
C GLU A 26 45.41 21.77 -4.37
N ILE A 27 44.08 21.80 -4.29
CA ILE A 27 43.25 22.64 -5.16
C ILE A 27 43.23 24.02 -4.50
N ASP A 28 43.47 25.06 -5.31
CA ASP A 28 43.65 26.43 -4.83
C ASP A 28 42.29 27.13 -4.76
N ASP A 29 41.73 27.27 -3.54
CA ASP A 29 40.44 27.91 -3.30
C ASP A 29 40.53 29.44 -3.48
N SER A 30 40.45 29.92 -4.73
CA SER A 30 40.18 31.34 -5.00
C SER A 30 39.50 31.60 -6.35
N GLU A 31 38.36 32.30 -6.29
CA GLU A 31 37.75 33.11 -7.36
C GLU A 31 37.39 32.42 -8.69
N ASP A 32 36.14 31.96 -8.84
CA ASP A 32 35.23 32.53 -9.86
C ASP A 32 33.74 32.38 -9.48
N SER A 33 33.33 33.04 -8.39
CA SER A 33 31.98 32.93 -7.81
C SER A 33 30.95 33.84 -8.52
N SER A 34 30.79 33.69 -9.84
CA SER A 34 29.66 34.32 -10.56
C SER A 34 29.40 33.70 -11.93
N LEU A 35 28.47 32.75 -12.01
CA LEU A 35 27.71 32.43 -13.23
C LEU A 35 26.47 31.54 -12.92
N HIS A 36 25.42 32.11 -12.33
CA HIS A 36 24.10 31.48 -12.35
C HIS A 36 23.60 31.43 -13.80
N SER A 37 23.73 30.28 -14.44
CA SER A 37 23.01 29.98 -15.68
C SER A 37 21.80 29.13 -15.35
N ASN A 38 20.59 29.68 -15.53
CA ASN A 38 19.34 28.90 -15.48
C ASN A 38 19.33 27.90 -16.63
N GLN A 39 19.95 26.74 -16.42
CA GLN A 39 19.72 25.54 -17.21
C GLN A 39 18.65 24.73 -16.49
N TYR A 40 17.41 24.86 -16.96
CA TYR A 40 16.34 23.92 -16.64
C TYR A 40 16.89 22.49 -16.79
N ALA A 41 16.58 21.62 -15.83
CA ALA A 41 16.95 20.21 -15.90
C ALA A 41 16.45 19.59 -17.22
N PRO A 42 17.18 18.66 -17.85
CA PRO A 42 16.70 18.02 -19.06
C PRO A 42 15.39 17.27 -18.78
N GLN A 43 14.35 17.56 -19.55
CA GLN A 43 13.03 16.92 -19.42
C GLN A 43 13.12 15.42 -19.76
N GLY A 44 12.38 14.56 -19.05
CA GLY A 44 12.37 13.12 -19.29
C GLY A 44 13.58 12.37 -18.70
N VAL A 45 14.16 12.87 -17.60
CA VAL A 45 15.29 12.23 -16.92
C VAL A 45 14.83 11.42 -15.71
N TRP A 46 15.42 10.24 -15.54
CA TRP A 46 15.31 9.41 -14.35
C TRP A 46 16.38 9.81 -13.31
N ARG A 47 15.99 10.07 -12.06
CA ARG A 47 16.90 10.43 -10.95
C ARG A 47 16.51 9.71 -9.66
N MET A 48 17.46 9.00 -9.07
CA MET A 48 17.33 8.44 -7.72
C MET A 48 17.33 9.57 -6.68
N LEU A 49 16.42 9.48 -5.71
CA LEU A 49 16.28 10.40 -4.58
C LEU A 49 17.42 10.15 -3.58
N ALA A 50 18.11 11.21 -3.19
CA ALA A 50 19.36 11.08 -2.46
C ALA A 50 19.18 11.29 -0.96
N ASN A 51 18.38 12.29 -0.54
CA ASN A 51 18.45 12.85 0.81
C ASN A 51 17.10 13.00 1.53
N PRO A 52 16.31 11.92 1.75
CA PRO A 52 15.15 12.02 2.61
C PRO A 52 15.55 12.30 4.05
N MET A 53 14.76 13.14 4.72
CA MET A 53 14.88 13.41 6.14
C MET A 53 14.18 12.32 6.96
N HIS A 54 14.88 11.75 7.94
CA HIS A 54 14.29 10.84 8.92
C HIS A 54 13.45 11.64 9.93
N SER A 55 12.21 11.23 10.16
CA SER A 55 11.34 11.74 11.21
C SER A 55 10.67 10.61 11.99
N THR A 56 9.93 10.94 13.04
CA THR A 56 9.01 10.00 13.72
C THR A 56 7.70 9.88 12.94
N TYR A 57 6.96 8.80 13.16
CA TYR A 57 5.60 8.62 12.66
C TYR A 57 4.68 8.08 13.76
N HIS A 58 3.37 8.21 13.57
CA HIS A 58 2.39 7.74 14.55
C HIS A 58 2.08 6.26 14.31
N LEU A 59 2.43 5.41 15.27
CA LEU A 59 2.00 4.02 15.29
C LEU A 59 0.47 3.93 15.38
N SER A 60 -0.14 2.98 14.66
CA SER A 60 -1.56 2.65 14.74
C SER A 60 -1.98 2.28 16.17
N GLU A 61 -3.17 2.68 16.60
CA GLU A 61 -3.80 2.14 17.81
C GLU A 61 -4.46 0.78 17.49
N SER A 62 -3.90 -0.30 18.04
CA SER A 62 -4.45 -1.67 17.93
C SER A 62 -5.93 -1.73 18.34
N SER A 63 -6.78 -2.36 17.52
CA SER A 63 -8.20 -2.56 17.86
C SER A 63 -8.39 -3.46 19.10
N GLY A 64 -7.37 -4.29 19.41
CA GLY A 64 -7.44 -5.30 20.47
C GLY A 64 -8.33 -6.50 20.16
N LEU A 65 -8.77 -6.68 18.90
CA LEU A 65 -9.45 -7.88 18.42
C LEU A 65 -8.44 -8.96 17.98
N ILE A 66 -8.88 -10.20 17.84
CA ILE A 66 -8.14 -11.29 17.16
C ILE A 66 -9.08 -11.90 16.12
N HIS A 67 -8.66 -11.92 14.86
CA HIS A 67 -9.49 -12.29 13.69
C HIS A 67 -9.49 -13.80 13.41
N SER A 68 -10.20 -14.59 14.22
CA SER A 68 -10.27 -16.05 14.06
C SER A 68 -11.15 -16.51 12.87
N PRO A 69 -10.96 -17.73 12.33
CA PRO A 69 -11.86 -18.36 11.34
C PRO A 69 -13.32 -18.56 11.78
N TYR A 70 -13.66 -18.17 13.00
CA TYR A 70 -15.01 -18.22 13.57
C TYR A 70 -15.47 -16.82 14.04
N GLY A 71 -14.87 -15.76 13.48
CA GLY A 71 -15.15 -14.35 13.75
C GLY A 71 -14.14 -13.67 14.68
N SER A 72 -14.07 -12.34 14.59
CA SER A 72 -13.19 -11.49 15.38
C SER A 72 -13.72 -11.29 16.81
N PHE A 73 -12.83 -11.24 17.81
CA PHE A 73 -13.19 -11.09 19.22
C PHE A 73 -12.08 -10.39 20.01
N ASP A 74 -12.41 -9.59 21.03
CA ASP A 74 -11.42 -9.10 22.00
C ASP A 74 -11.16 -10.18 23.06
N PRO A 75 -9.95 -10.75 23.14
CA PRO A 75 -9.66 -11.86 24.05
C PRO A 75 -9.61 -11.47 25.54
N THR A 76 -9.62 -10.18 25.87
CA THR A 76 -9.65 -9.70 27.26
C THR A 76 -11.07 -9.63 27.83
N THR A 77 -12.09 -9.55 26.97
CA THR A 77 -13.51 -9.45 27.36
C THR A 77 -14.37 -10.61 26.89
N HIS A 78 -13.97 -11.32 25.83
CA HIS A 78 -14.73 -12.42 25.21
C HIS A 78 -13.95 -13.75 25.21
N PRO A 79 -14.65 -14.90 25.32
CA PRO A 79 -14.00 -16.21 25.26
C PRO A 79 -13.53 -16.56 23.84
N VAL A 80 -12.35 -17.18 23.74
CA VAL A 80 -11.74 -17.63 22.47
C VAL A 80 -12.70 -18.54 21.66
N PRO A 81 -12.96 -18.26 20.38
CA PRO A 81 -13.80 -19.10 19.50
C PRO A 81 -13.19 -20.48 19.19
N LEU A 82 -13.42 -21.48 20.05
CA LEU A 82 -12.88 -22.85 19.91
C LEU A 82 -13.45 -23.68 18.73
N GLY A 83 -14.39 -23.14 17.94
CA GLY A 83 -15.09 -23.84 16.88
C GLY A 83 -15.92 -25.07 17.35
N PRO A 84 -16.49 -25.86 16.41
CA PRO A 84 -17.31 -27.04 16.69
C PRO A 84 -16.52 -28.31 17.11
N TRP A 85 -15.40 -28.19 17.84
CA TRP A 85 -14.42 -29.28 18.08
C TRP A 85 -15.01 -30.61 18.59
N SER A 86 -15.97 -30.52 19.52
CA SER A 86 -16.64 -31.68 20.11
C SER A 86 -17.62 -32.39 19.16
N ARG A 87 -18.02 -31.76 18.05
CA ARG A 87 -18.85 -32.39 17.00
C ARG A 87 -18.02 -33.19 16.01
N VAL A 88 -16.76 -32.80 15.79
CA VAL A 88 -15.84 -33.48 14.86
C VAL A 88 -14.98 -34.56 15.53
N GLY A 89 -15.12 -34.75 16.84
CA GLY A 89 -14.52 -35.85 17.59
C GLY A 89 -13.12 -35.58 18.15
N LEU A 90 -12.68 -34.32 18.19
CA LEU A 90 -11.38 -33.95 18.79
C LEU A 90 -11.35 -34.23 20.29
N GLY A 91 -10.20 -34.74 20.78
CA GLY A 91 -9.97 -35.06 22.19
C GLY A 91 -9.57 -33.85 23.05
N SER A 92 -9.06 -32.79 22.41
CA SER A 92 -8.73 -31.50 23.00
C SER A 92 -9.30 -30.38 22.11
N PRO A 93 -9.75 -29.23 22.66
CA PRO A 93 -10.05 -28.04 21.86
C PRO A 93 -8.81 -27.26 21.41
N THR A 94 -7.67 -27.47 22.07
CA THR A 94 -6.43 -26.68 21.91
C THR A 94 -5.22 -27.58 21.65
N LEU A 95 -4.25 -27.04 20.93
CA LEU A 95 -3.02 -27.71 20.52
C LEU A 95 -1.93 -27.50 21.58
N GLU A 96 -1.13 -28.53 21.89
CA GLU A 96 -0.07 -28.40 22.90
C GLU A 96 1.18 -27.71 22.32
N GLY A 97 1.63 -26.64 22.97
CA GLY A 97 2.91 -25.99 22.66
C GLY A 97 2.83 -24.85 21.63
N ILE A 98 1.68 -24.64 20.99
CA ILE A 98 1.40 -23.48 20.14
C ILE A 98 0.45 -22.53 20.88
N TYR A 99 0.80 -21.26 20.90
CA TYR A 99 0.09 -20.19 21.62
C TYR A 99 -0.24 -19.06 20.67
N ILE A 100 -1.30 -18.31 20.99
CA ILE A 100 -1.57 -17.00 20.40
C ILE A 100 -1.17 -15.96 21.44
N ILE A 101 -0.46 -14.94 21.01
CA ILE A 101 -0.20 -13.72 21.79
C ILE A 101 -0.70 -12.51 21.01
N GLN A 102 -1.01 -11.43 21.71
CA GLN A 102 -1.28 -10.13 21.10
C GLN A 102 -0.36 -9.08 21.70
N SER A 103 0.24 -8.24 20.87
CA SER A 103 1.08 -7.13 21.31
C SER A 103 0.26 -6.06 22.05
N SER A 104 0.93 -5.21 22.80
CA SER A 104 0.39 -3.93 23.29
C SER A 104 0.88 -2.72 22.48
N SER A 105 1.53 -2.97 21.33
CA SER A 105 2.10 -1.97 20.44
C SER A 105 2.15 -2.51 19.00
N SER A 106 1.92 -1.65 18.01
CA SER A 106 2.02 -1.97 16.59
C SER A 106 3.47 -2.04 16.08
N ASP A 107 4.44 -1.59 16.88
CA ASP A 107 5.83 -2.03 16.76
C ASP A 107 5.96 -3.48 17.27
N LEU A 108 6.17 -4.41 16.33
CA LEU A 108 6.39 -5.83 16.59
C LEU A 108 7.87 -6.22 16.60
N GLU A 109 8.78 -5.32 16.21
CA GLU A 109 10.23 -5.57 16.14
C GLU A 109 10.77 -5.84 17.55
N VAL A 110 10.45 -4.95 18.50
CA VAL A 110 10.85 -5.07 19.92
C VAL A 110 10.27 -6.31 20.60
N LEU A 111 9.07 -6.74 20.23
CA LEU A 111 8.46 -7.99 20.72
C LEU A 111 9.16 -9.22 20.11
N THR A 112 9.53 -9.14 18.83
CA THR A 112 10.17 -10.23 18.09
C THR A 112 11.60 -10.51 18.57
N GLU A 113 12.40 -9.49 18.86
CA GLU A 113 13.69 -9.65 19.54
C GLU A 113 13.53 -10.38 20.89
N GLN A 114 12.53 -9.98 21.68
CA GLN A 114 12.27 -10.57 23.00
C GLN A 114 11.90 -12.05 22.88
N LEU A 115 10.94 -12.42 22.02
CA LEU A 115 10.52 -13.81 21.79
C LEU A 115 11.68 -14.69 21.28
N SER A 116 12.46 -14.16 20.33
CA SER A 116 13.65 -14.83 19.78
C SER A 116 14.69 -15.13 20.87
N SER A 117 14.90 -14.21 21.81
CA SER A 117 15.83 -14.40 22.93
C SER A 117 15.42 -15.54 23.89
N LEU A 118 14.12 -15.84 23.99
CA LEU A 118 13.59 -16.97 24.76
C LEU A 118 13.75 -18.30 24.00
N GLY A 119 13.92 -18.23 22.67
CA GLY A 119 13.87 -19.37 21.75
C GLY A 119 12.43 -19.75 21.38
N ILE A 120 11.52 -18.78 21.37
CA ILE A 120 10.14 -18.90 20.88
C ILE A 120 10.12 -18.43 19.42
N SER A 121 9.48 -19.19 18.55
CA SER A 121 9.39 -18.87 17.11
C SER A 121 8.02 -18.32 16.76
N ILE A 122 7.95 -17.25 15.96
CA ILE A 122 6.70 -16.80 15.32
C ILE A 122 6.46 -17.70 14.09
N ILE A 123 5.26 -18.29 14.02
CA ILE A 123 4.93 -19.33 13.02
C ILE A 123 3.74 -18.97 12.12
N ASP A 124 2.89 -18.05 12.57
CA ASP A 124 1.89 -17.35 11.75
C ASP A 124 1.57 -16.00 12.40
N GLN A 125 0.97 -15.08 11.65
CA GLN A 125 0.55 -13.77 12.14
C GLN A 125 -0.90 -13.52 11.77
N ILE A 126 -1.68 -13.05 12.73
CA ILE A 126 -3.09 -12.70 12.61
C ILE A 126 -3.19 -11.16 12.73
N PRO A 127 -4.09 -10.48 11.99
CA PRO A 127 -4.25 -9.03 12.08
C PRO A 127 -4.62 -8.53 13.49
N ASP A 128 -4.46 -7.22 13.71
CA ASP A 128 -4.47 -6.57 15.04
C ASP A 128 -3.37 -7.14 15.97
N GLU A 129 -2.12 -7.05 15.52
CA GLU A 129 -0.91 -7.32 16.31
C GLU A 129 -0.86 -8.71 16.99
N ALA A 130 -1.53 -9.70 16.41
CA ALA A 130 -1.64 -11.04 16.98
C ALA A 130 -0.62 -12.00 16.33
N LEU A 131 0.19 -12.66 17.15
CA LEU A 131 1.23 -13.60 16.69
C LEU A 131 0.87 -15.01 17.16
N VAL A 132 0.92 -15.98 16.25
CA VAL A 132 0.92 -17.41 16.59
C VAL A 132 2.38 -17.81 16.81
N VAL A 133 2.66 -18.42 17.96
CA VAL A 133 4.02 -18.72 18.40
C VAL A 133 4.19 -20.18 18.85
N SER A 134 5.30 -20.78 18.45
CA SER A 134 5.72 -22.14 18.82
C SER A 134 6.74 -22.11 19.95
N LEU A 135 6.48 -22.86 21.03
CA LEU A 135 7.32 -22.89 22.22
C LEU A 135 8.30 -24.08 22.19
N PRO A 136 9.58 -23.87 22.55
CA PRO A 136 10.63 -24.89 22.39
C PRO A 136 10.39 -26.06 23.35
N GLU A 137 10.17 -27.27 22.80
CA GLU A 137 9.74 -28.46 23.55
C GLU A 137 10.49 -28.68 24.87
N THR A 138 11.83 -28.62 24.81
CA THR A 138 12.73 -28.91 25.94
C THR A 138 12.66 -27.89 27.07
N ARG A 139 12.03 -26.73 26.85
CA ARG A 139 11.89 -25.63 27.83
C ARG A 139 10.47 -25.01 27.86
N ARG A 140 9.46 -25.68 27.28
CA ARG A 140 8.08 -25.19 27.07
C ARG A 140 7.51 -24.43 28.28
N ASP A 141 7.51 -25.05 29.45
CA ASP A 141 7.05 -24.47 30.73
C ASP A 141 7.75 -23.15 31.13
N GLU A 142 9.05 -23.03 30.86
CA GLU A 142 9.85 -21.85 31.23
C GLU A 142 9.72 -20.75 30.18
N ALA A 143 9.71 -21.11 28.89
CA ALA A 143 9.42 -20.19 27.80
C ALA A 143 8.03 -19.55 27.96
N LEU A 144 7.00 -20.35 28.26
CA LEU A 144 5.64 -19.89 28.54
C LEU A 144 5.61 -18.89 29.71
N ARG A 145 6.26 -19.22 30.84
CA ARG A 145 6.37 -18.31 31.99
C ARG A 145 7.05 -17.00 31.63
N GLN A 146 8.16 -17.05 30.92
CA GLN A 146 8.95 -15.86 30.58
C GLN A 146 8.18 -14.97 29.59
N MET A 147 7.55 -15.57 28.57
CA MET A 147 6.65 -14.89 27.63
C MET A 147 5.50 -14.17 28.35
N GLN A 148 4.81 -14.85 29.27
CA GLN A 148 3.69 -14.28 30.06
C GLN A 148 4.09 -13.15 31.04
N HIS A 149 5.37 -12.79 31.13
CA HIS A 149 5.85 -11.64 31.89
C HIS A 149 6.45 -10.52 31.00
N LEU A 150 6.41 -10.65 29.67
CA LEU A 150 6.85 -9.59 28.76
C LEU A 150 5.82 -8.43 28.79
N PRO A 151 6.24 -7.18 29.05
CA PRO A 151 5.32 -6.04 29.18
C PRO A 151 4.71 -5.62 27.83
N ALA A 152 5.28 -6.07 26.71
CA ALA A 152 4.79 -5.82 25.36
C ALA A 152 3.64 -6.76 24.94
N ILE A 153 3.21 -7.70 25.80
CA ILE A 153 2.11 -8.63 25.49
C ILE A 153 0.83 -8.19 26.22
N ARG A 154 -0.18 -7.79 25.44
CA ARG A 154 -1.54 -7.46 25.90
C ARG A 154 -2.29 -8.69 26.40
N TRP A 155 -2.14 -9.81 25.70
CA TRP A 155 -2.83 -11.07 25.99
C TRP A 155 -2.08 -12.30 25.47
N SER A 156 -2.30 -13.46 26.09
CA SER A 156 -1.83 -14.77 25.59
C SER A 156 -2.80 -15.89 25.92
N GLY A 157 -2.95 -16.88 25.03
CA GLY A 157 -3.75 -18.10 25.27
C GLY A 157 -3.36 -19.28 24.37
N ASP A 158 -3.82 -20.48 24.72
CA ASP A 158 -3.57 -21.70 23.93
C ASP A 158 -4.20 -21.61 22.52
N PHE A 159 -3.50 -22.08 21.49
CA PHE A 159 -4.03 -22.06 20.12
C PHE A 159 -5.16 -23.11 19.92
N PRO A 160 -6.35 -22.73 19.42
CA PRO A 160 -7.44 -23.69 19.19
C PRO A 160 -7.20 -24.58 17.96
N THR A 161 -7.22 -25.90 18.17
CA THR A 161 -6.95 -26.94 17.15
C THR A 161 -7.80 -26.82 15.88
N LEU A 162 -8.98 -26.19 15.98
CA LEU A 162 -9.87 -25.99 14.83
C LEU A 162 -9.54 -24.78 13.94
N TRP A 163 -8.62 -23.89 14.32
CA TRP A 163 -8.19 -22.78 13.45
C TRP A 163 -7.24 -23.30 12.35
N THR A 164 -6.58 -24.43 12.60
CA THR A 164 -5.79 -25.20 11.62
C THR A 164 -6.63 -25.76 10.48
N ILE A 165 -7.96 -25.88 10.59
CA ILE A 165 -8.83 -26.42 9.54
C ILE A 165 -9.58 -25.28 8.86
N SER A 166 -9.46 -25.16 7.53
CA SER A 166 -10.24 -24.17 6.77
C SER A 166 -11.76 -24.49 6.86
N PRO A 167 -12.64 -23.50 7.10
CA PRO A 167 -14.08 -23.73 7.32
C PRO A 167 -14.78 -24.55 6.22
N GLU A 168 -14.30 -24.47 4.98
CA GLU A 168 -14.78 -25.14 3.77
C GLU A 168 -14.67 -26.67 3.86
N LEU A 169 -13.72 -27.17 4.66
CA LEU A 169 -13.52 -28.60 4.91
C LEU A 169 -14.45 -29.17 5.97
N LEU A 170 -15.01 -28.34 6.86
CA LEU A 170 -15.85 -28.80 7.98
C LEU A 170 -17.09 -29.61 7.55
N PRO A 171 -17.80 -29.30 6.44
CA PRO A 171 -18.87 -30.15 5.93
C PRO A 171 -18.39 -31.53 5.47
N LEU A 172 -17.15 -31.65 4.98
CA LEU A 172 -16.60 -32.87 4.36
C LEU A 172 -16.23 -33.94 5.40
N LEU A 173 -15.91 -33.53 6.63
CA LEU A 173 -15.56 -34.40 7.76
C LEU A 173 -16.61 -35.49 8.09
N GLY A 174 -17.86 -35.29 7.70
CA GLY A 174 -18.95 -36.26 7.91
C GLY A 174 -19.06 -37.35 6.84
N PHE A 175 -18.38 -37.23 5.70
CA PHE A 175 -18.51 -38.14 4.57
C PHE A 175 -17.48 -39.28 4.61
N VAL A 176 -17.82 -40.39 3.96
CA VAL A 176 -16.99 -41.63 3.97
C VAL A 176 -16.55 -42.03 2.57
N ASP A 177 -17.40 -41.81 1.55
CA ASP A 177 -17.21 -42.25 0.17
C ASP A 177 -16.86 -41.08 -0.79
N VAL A 178 -16.22 -40.04 -0.24
CA VAL A 178 -15.66 -38.89 -0.98
C VAL A 178 -14.15 -38.89 -0.78
N GLU A 179 -13.41 -38.59 -1.84
CA GLU A 179 -11.96 -38.35 -1.81
C GLU A 179 -11.73 -36.87 -2.12
N VAL A 180 -10.76 -36.27 -1.44
CA VAL A 180 -10.47 -34.83 -1.49
C VAL A 180 -8.97 -34.61 -1.70
N ASP A 181 -8.64 -33.53 -2.39
CA ASP A 181 -7.30 -32.97 -2.38
C ASP A 181 -7.20 -31.97 -1.22
N LEU A 182 -6.05 -31.95 -0.53
CA LEU A 182 -5.76 -31.06 0.58
C LEU A 182 -4.36 -30.48 0.41
N ASP A 183 -4.27 -29.17 0.54
CA ASP A 183 -3.00 -28.44 0.57
C ASP A 183 -2.78 -27.96 2.03
N LEU A 184 -1.55 -28.09 2.52
CA LEU A 184 -1.20 -27.92 3.94
C LEU A 184 -0.03 -26.95 4.10
N ILE A 185 -0.13 -26.01 5.03
CA ILE A 185 0.96 -25.07 5.35
C ILE A 185 1.78 -25.64 6.51
N PRO A 186 3.08 -25.97 6.32
CA PRO A 186 3.97 -26.41 7.40
C PRO A 186 4.26 -25.27 8.38
N SER A 187 4.71 -25.60 9.59
CA SER A 187 5.22 -24.59 10.52
C SER A 187 6.57 -24.05 10.07
N SER A 188 6.71 -22.72 9.96
CA SER A 188 7.93 -22.05 9.46
C SER A 188 9.18 -22.32 10.31
N ASN A 189 9.01 -22.78 11.55
CA ASN A 189 10.11 -23.11 12.46
C ASN A 189 10.74 -24.50 12.24
N LEU A 190 10.22 -25.31 11.31
CA LEU A 190 10.69 -26.69 11.10
C LEU A 190 12.02 -26.72 10.37
N MET A 191 12.97 -27.49 10.91
CA MET A 191 14.25 -27.72 10.26
C MET A 191 14.06 -28.67 9.05
N PRO A 192 14.95 -28.64 8.03
CA PRO A 192 14.82 -29.48 6.83
C PRO A 192 14.72 -31.00 7.07
N HIS A 193 15.16 -31.50 8.23
CA HIS A 193 14.98 -32.91 8.61
C HIS A 193 13.59 -33.21 9.17
N GLU A 194 12.97 -32.27 9.90
CA GLU A 194 11.61 -32.37 10.42
C GLU A 194 10.58 -32.26 9.28
N ILE A 195 10.86 -31.44 8.26
CA ILE A 195 10.10 -31.38 7.00
C ILE A 195 10.19 -32.72 6.24
N ALA A 196 11.37 -33.33 6.18
CA ALA A 196 11.54 -34.65 5.56
C ALA A 196 10.82 -35.77 6.34
N GLU A 197 10.79 -35.70 7.68
CA GLU A 197 10.01 -36.62 8.51
C GLU A 197 8.50 -36.40 8.35
N LEU A 198 8.02 -35.15 8.29
CA LEU A 198 6.62 -34.82 7.96
C LEU A 198 6.24 -35.36 6.58
N SER A 199 7.05 -35.14 5.55
CA SER A 199 6.82 -35.68 4.20
C SER A 199 6.76 -37.21 4.17
N ALA A 200 7.50 -37.90 5.05
CA ALA A 200 7.47 -39.35 5.16
C ALA A 200 6.22 -39.86 5.90
N ASP A 201 5.80 -39.19 6.98
CA ASP A 201 4.57 -39.49 7.71
C ASP A 201 3.34 -39.29 6.82
N LEU A 202 3.25 -38.17 6.11
CA LEU A 202 2.19 -37.88 5.14
C LEU A 202 2.18 -38.87 3.97
N GLY A 203 3.35 -39.28 3.49
CA GLY A 203 3.51 -40.32 2.47
C GLY A 203 3.04 -41.72 2.90
N ALA A 204 2.98 -41.99 4.21
CA ALA A 204 2.39 -43.23 4.75
C ALA A 204 0.85 -43.17 4.86
N LEU A 205 0.26 -41.98 4.76
CA LEU A 205 -1.19 -41.74 4.85
C LEU A 205 -1.85 -41.52 3.48
N SER A 206 -1.10 -41.02 2.50
CA SER A 206 -1.55 -40.86 1.11
C SER A 206 -1.58 -42.18 0.33
N ARG A 207 -2.27 -42.21 -0.82
CA ARG A 207 -2.09 -43.27 -1.83
C ARG A 207 -0.90 -42.92 -2.73
N PRO A 208 -0.09 -43.90 -3.18
CA PRO A 208 1.14 -43.60 -3.92
C PRO A 208 0.86 -43.21 -5.38
N THR A 209 0.64 -41.92 -5.62
CA THR A 209 0.66 -41.27 -6.95
C THR A 209 1.98 -40.52 -7.13
N ASN A 210 2.97 -41.23 -7.69
CA ASN A 210 4.36 -40.80 -7.94
C ASN A 210 5.25 -40.54 -6.70
N PRO A 211 6.60 -40.57 -6.86
CA PRO A 211 7.58 -40.47 -5.78
C PRO A 211 8.16 -39.05 -5.62
N SER A 212 7.36 -38.02 -5.89
CA SER A 212 7.71 -36.62 -5.63
C SER A 212 7.76 -36.33 -4.12
N THR A 213 8.45 -35.25 -3.71
CA THR A 213 8.43 -34.76 -2.33
C THR A 213 7.01 -34.30 -1.99
N ILE A 214 6.44 -34.80 -0.89
CA ILE A 214 5.06 -34.47 -0.48
C ILE A 214 5.02 -33.14 0.28
N CYS A 215 6.14 -32.72 0.87
CA CYS A 215 6.35 -31.40 1.47
C CYS A 215 7.64 -30.75 0.97
N ASP A 216 7.61 -29.42 0.93
CA ASP A 216 8.77 -28.56 1.18
C ASP A 216 8.53 -27.74 2.46
N ALA A 217 9.20 -26.60 2.65
CA ALA A 217 9.04 -25.76 3.84
C ALA A 217 7.77 -24.87 3.83
N TYR A 218 7.15 -24.69 2.67
CA TYR A 218 6.05 -23.73 2.44
C TYR A 218 4.72 -24.43 2.14
N LEU A 219 4.77 -25.63 1.53
CA LEU A 219 3.59 -26.41 1.19
C LEU A 219 3.82 -27.92 1.35
N CYS A 220 2.82 -28.64 1.88
CA CYS A 220 2.63 -30.06 1.64
C CYS A 220 1.33 -30.30 0.86
N GLN A 221 1.29 -31.30 -0.01
CA GLN A 221 0.11 -31.60 -0.84
C GLN A 221 -0.32 -33.06 -0.76
N LEU A 222 -1.58 -33.29 -0.44
CA LEU A 222 -2.21 -34.60 -0.32
C LEU A 222 -3.32 -34.75 -1.35
N ARG A 223 -3.11 -35.64 -2.34
CA ARG A 223 -4.04 -35.85 -3.44
C ARG A 223 -4.94 -37.08 -3.19
N SER A 224 -6.24 -36.93 -3.44
CA SER A 224 -7.27 -37.98 -3.35
C SER A 224 -7.30 -38.77 -2.03
N VAL A 225 -7.24 -38.06 -0.90
CA VAL A 225 -7.29 -38.63 0.46
C VAL A 225 -8.70 -38.68 1.04
N ASN A 226 -8.93 -39.50 2.07
CA ASN A 226 -10.23 -39.59 2.73
C ASN A 226 -10.37 -38.48 3.80
N PRO A 227 -11.46 -37.67 3.84
CA PRO A 227 -11.61 -36.52 4.74
C PRO A 227 -11.38 -36.79 6.24
N LYS A 228 -11.47 -38.03 6.71
CA LYS A 228 -11.15 -38.41 8.10
C LYS A 228 -9.69 -38.13 8.49
N ILE A 229 -8.78 -38.02 7.52
CA ILE A 229 -7.38 -37.66 7.78
C ILE A 229 -7.24 -36.25 8.37
N ILE A 230 -8.14 -35.32 8.03
CA ILE A 230 -8.06 -33.90 8.38
C ILE A 230 -7.98 -33.69 9.90
N ILE A 231 -8.67 -34.51 10.69
CA ILE A 231 -8.62 -34.47 12.16
C ILE A 231 -7.27 -34.96 12.72
N THR A 232 -6.56 -35.84 12.01
CA THR A 232 -5.20 -36.26 12.36
C THR A 232 -4.17 -35.20 11.97
N LEU A 233 -4.36 -34.51 10.85
CA LEU A 233 -3.49 -33.43 10.40
C LEU A 233 -3.60 -32.21 11.35
N ALA A 234 -4.82 -31.84 11.75
CA ALA A 234 -5.07 -30.69 12.61
C ALA A 234 -4.54 -30.83 14.05
N ILE A 235 -4.12 -32.03 14.48
CA ILE A 235 -3.49 -32.25 15.80
C ILE A 235 -1.96 -32.37 15.73
N ASP A 236 -1.35 -32.23 14.55
CA ASP A 236 0.10 -32.27 14.37
C ASP A 236 0.68 -30.85 14.45
N PRO A 237 1.52 -30.52 15.45
CA PRO A 237 2.09 -29.17 15.60
C PRO A 237 3.10 -28.78 14.51
N ARG A 238 3.38 -29.69 13.56
CA ARG A 238 4.14 -29.38 12.34
C ARG A 238 3.26 -28.72 11.25
N ILE A 239 1.93 -28.67 11.42
CA ILE A 239 0.98 -28.16 10.43
C ILE A 239 0.22 -26.95 11.01
N ILE A 240 0.29 -25.81 10.31
CA ILE A 240 -0.38 -24.55 10.67
C ILE A 240 -1.78 -24.47 10.05
N LYS A 241 -1.95 -24.94 8.81
CA LYS A 241 -3.21 -24.90 8.07
C LYS A 241 -3.43 -26.16 7.23
N VAL A 242 -4.70 -26.54 7.10
CA VAL A 242 -5.24 -27.57 6.21
C VAL A 242 -6.37 -26.91 5.43
N GLU A 243 -6.22 -26.80 4.10
CA GLU A 243 -7.18 -26.19 3.19
C GLU A 243 -7.53 -27.13 2.02
N PRO A 244 -8.63 -26.90 1.28
CA PRO A 244 -8.93 -27.68 0.08
C PRO A 244 -7.86 -27.46 -0.99
N GLY A 245 -7.43 -28.51 -1.67
CA GLY A 245 -6.52 -28.37 -2.81
C GLY A 245 -7.17 -27.53 -3.94
N PRO A 246 -6.38 -26.70 -4.65
CA PRO A 246 -6.90 -25.85 -5.72
C PRO A 246 -7.22 -26.64 -6.98
N THR A 247 -8.33 -26.29 -7.65
CA THR A 247 -8.66 -26.72 -9.02
C THR A 247 -8.14 -25.67 -9.99
N LEU A 248 -7.03 -25.95 -10.65
CA LEU A 248 -6.35 -24.99 -11.53
C LEU A 248 -6.96 -25.00 -12.95
N ALA A 249 -7.22 -23.80 -13.49
CA ALA A 249 -7.76 -23.57 -14.82
C ALA A 249 -7.00 -22.48 -15.59
N ILE A 250 -7.25 -22.40 -16.90
CA ILE A 250 -6.63 -21.46 -17.85
C ILE A 250 -7.61 -20.37 -18.30
N HIS A 251 -7.09 -19.15 -18.50
CA HIS A 251 -7.79 -17.94 -18.92
C HIS A 251 -7.32 -17.53 -20.35
N ASN A 252 -7.45 -16.26 -20.83
CA ASN A 252 -7.04 -15.89 -22.22
C ASN A 252 -6.65 -14.36 -22.52
N THR A 253 -6.88 -13.63 -23.62
CA THR A 253 -5.81 -13.33 -24.63
C THR A 253 -5.34 -11.86 -24.94
N ASN A 254 -5.68 -11.22 -26.09
CA ASN A 254 -5.50 -9.81 -26.59
C ASN A 254 -4.55 -8.63 -26.23
N ALA A 255 -3.26 -8.42 -26.62
CA ALA A 255 -2.81 -6.99 -26.71
C ALA A 255 -1.80 -6.51 -27.79
N SER A 256 -0.49 -6.63 -27.50
CA SER A 256 0.62 -5.80 -28.04
C SER A 256 0.38 -4.29 -28.18
N LEU A 257 -0.14 -3.86 -29.33
CA LEU A 257 -0.28 -2.46 -29.80
C LEU A 257 -0.89 -1.51 -28.76
N ILE A 258 -1.83 -2.01 -27.95
CA ILE A 258 -2.66 -1.21 -27.05
C ILE A 258 -1.94 -0.89 -25.73
N GLY A 259 -1.04 -1.77 -25.24
CA GLY A 259 -0.31 -1.58 -23.97
C GLY A 259 0.78 -0.49 -24.01
N GLY A 260 0.80 0.34 -25.06
CA GLY A 260 1.84 1.33 -25.32
C GLY A 260 3.20 0.75 -25.71
N LEU A 261 3.26 -0.53 -26.11
CA LEU A 261 4.53 -1.27 -26.30
C LEU A 261 5.26 -0.87 -27.59
N ASP A 262 4.59 -0.88 -28.76
CA ASP A 262 5.16 -0.36 -30.02
C ASP A 262 5.63 1.10 -29.88
N ALA A 263 4.92 1.91 -29.10
CA ALA A 263 5.27 3.30 -28.84
C ALA A 263 6.51 3.42 -27.92
N ALA A 264 6.63 2.60 -26.88
CA ALA A 264 7.81 2.55 -26.01
C ALA A 264 9.04 2.02 -26.77
N LEU A 265 8.86 0.99 -27.60
CA LEU A 265 9.91 0.46 -28.47
C LEU A 265 10.37 1.48 -29.51
N THR A 266 9.43 2.22 -30.13
CA THR A 266 9.76 3.31 -31.06
C THR A 266 10.45 4.49 -30.36
N THR A 267 10.04 4.83 -29.14
CA THR A 267 10.62 5.93 -28.34
C THR A 267 12.01 5.60 -27.79
N SER A 268 12.32 4.31 -27.67
CA SER A 268 13.65 3.78 -27.28
C SER A 268 14.54 3.40 -28.47
N ASP A 269 14.29 3.95 -29.67
CA ASP A 269 15.03 3.65 -30.92
C ASP A 269 15.11 2.13 -31.28
N GLY A 270 14.18 1.32 -30.78
CA GLY A 270 14.12 -0.13 -30.99
C GLY A 270 14.94 -0.97 -30.01
N LEU A 271 15.36 -0.41 -28.87
CA LEU A 271 16.26 -1.09 -27.92
C LEU A 271 15.56 -2.01 -26.90
N LEU A 272 14.30 -1.75 -26.55
CA LEU A 272 13.57 -2.50 -25.51
C LEU A 272 12.94 -3.79 -26.04
N THR A 273 13.78 -4.73 -26.49
CA THR A 273 13.37 -6.03 -27.04
C THR A 273 13.43 -7.19 -26.04
N GLY A 274 13.86 -6.93 -24.81
CA GLY A 274 14.12 -7.94 -23.78
C GLY A 274 15.50 -8.61 -23.88
N ASP A 275 16.46 -8.03 -24.60
CA ASP A 275 17.84 -8.54 -24.60
C ASP A 275 18.40 -8.59 -23.16
N GLY A 276 19.18 -9.63 -22.89
CA GLY A 276 19.70 -9.95 -21.56
C GLY A 276 18.65 -10.42 -20.52
N GLU A 277 17.35 -10.29 -20.79
CA GLU A 277 16.31 -10.73 -19.85
C GLU A 277 16.06 -12.25 -19.89
N VAL A 278 15.63 -12.77 -18.75
CA VAL A 278 15.36 -14.18 -18.51
C VAL A 278 14.03 -14.34 -17.79
N ILE A 279 13.08 -15.02 -18.44
CA ILE A 279 11.70 -15.10 -17.98
C ILE A 279 11.30 -16.56 -17.71
N GLY A 280 10.63 -16.79 -16.58
CA GLY A 280 9.93 -18.04 -16.28
C GLY A 280 8.49 -18.01 -16.78
N ILE A 281 8.00 -19.12 -17.31
CA ILE A 281 6.61 -19.28 -17.75
C ILE A 281 6.10 -20.59 -17.13
N SER A 282 4.96 -20.58 -16.44
CA SER A 282 4.32 -21.83 -15.98
C SER A 282 2.91 -21.98 -16.53
N ASP A 283 2.68 -23.08 -17.25
CA ASP A 283 1.50 -23.26 -18.10
C ASP A 283 1.31 -24.73 -18.58
N THR A 284 0.41 -24.97 -19.53
CA THR A 284 -0.02 -26.31 -19.98
C THR A 284 1.11 -27.16 -20.53
N GLY A 285 1.81 -26.63 -21.54
CA GLY A 285 2.88 -27.27 -22.30
C GLY A 285 3.39 -26.31 -23.37
N LEU A 286 4.39 -26.74 -24.14
CA LEU A 286 5.00 -25.91 -25.19
C LEU A 286 5.34 -26.74 -26.43
N ASP A 287 4.76 -26.36 -27.57
CA ASP A 287 5.24 -26.73 -28.90
C ASP A 287 6.59 -26.07 -29.14
N SER A 288 7.67 -26.78 -28.79
CA SER A 288 9.04 -26.26 -28.83
C SER A 288 9.64 -26.18 -30.23
N ASP A 289 9.02 -26.82 -31.22
CA ASP A 289 9.44 -26.86 -32.62
C ASP A 289 8.51 -26.07 -33.57
N HIS A 290 7.54 -25.34 -33.02
CA HIS A 290 6.69 -24.33 -33.70
C HIS A 290 7.45 -23.39 -34.64
N GLY A 291 8.66 -22.99 -34.25
CA GLY A 291 9.54 -22.09 -35.00
C GLY A 291 9.87 -20.81 -34.22
N ASP A 292 8.86 -20.13 -33.67
CA ASP A 292 8.96 -18.79 -33.05
C ASP A 292 9.78 -18.73 -31.73
N PHE A 293 10.47 -19.82 -31.37
CA PHE A 293 11.25 -19.98 -30.13
C PHE A 293 12.70 -20.43 -30.36
N GLU A 294 13.17 -20.56 -31.61
CA GLU A 294 14.43 -21.25 -31.93
C GLU A 294 15.63 -20.64 -31.18
N GLY A 295 16.29 -21.47 -30.36
CA GLY A 295 17.52 -21.10 -29.64
C GLY A 295 17.35 -20.26 -28.37
N ARG A 296 16.13 -19.81 -28.02
CA ARG A 296 15.88 -18.93 -26.85
C ARG A 296 15.32 -19.64 -25.61
N LEU A 297 14.80 -20.86 -25.77
CA LEU A 297 14.51 -21.78 -24.66
C LEU A 297 15.82 -22.29 -24.03
N ARG A 298 16.14 -21.84 -22.81
CA ARG A 298 17.45 -22.07 -22.14
C ARG A 298 17.68 -23.50 -21.66
N ASN A 299 16.61 -24.18 -21.24
CA ASN A 299 16.62 -25.54 -20.71
C ASN A 299 15.48 -26.35 -21.36
N PRO A 300 15.57 -27.69 -21.46
CA PRO A 300 14.41 -28.52 -21.77
C PRO A 300 13.26 -28.23 -20.80
N ILE A 301 12.03 -28.26 -21.33
CA ILE A 301 10.78 -27.99 -20.59
C ILE A 301 10.76 -28.74 -19.25
N TYR A 302 10.54 -28.00 -18.17
CA TYR A 302 10.69 -28.51 -16.80
C TYR A 302 9.35 -28.98 -16.23
N ASN A 303 9.16 -30.29 -16.25
CA ASN A 303 7.90 -30.97 -15.90
C ASN A 303 7.85 -31.56 -14.48
N ARG A 304 8.85 -31.33 -13.63
CA ARG A 304 8.86 -31.91 -12.27
C ARG A 304 7.94 -31.23 -11.26
N PHE A 305 7.41 -30.05 -11.60
CA PHE A 305 6.32 -29.41 -10.86
C PHE A 305 4.95 -29.76 -11.44
N GLY A 306 4.89 -30.40 -12.61
CA GLY A 306 3.69 -30.98 -13.19
C GLY A 306 3.53 -32.46 -12.84
N PRO A 307 2.37 -33.06 -13.13
CA PRO A 307 2.07 -34.46 -12.83
C PRO A 307 2.57 -35.46 -13.88
N ASP A 308 2.86 -34.99 -15.10
CA ASP A 308 3.30 -35.79 -16.23
C ASP A 308 4.82 -35.68 -16.47
N ASN A 309 5.35 -36.49 -17.38
CA ASN A 309 6.76 -36.42 -17.83
C ASN A 309 6.85 -35.96 -19.30
N SER A 310 5.78 -35.35 -19.80
CA SER A 310 5.68 -34.71 -21.11
C SER A 310 6.22 -33.27 -21.08
N GLY A 311 6.31 -32.66 -22.26
CA GLY A 311 6.59 -31.22 -22.42
C GLY A 311 5.63 -30.53 -23.40
N ALA A 312 4.97 -31.34 -24.25
CA ALA A 312 4.13 -30.91 -25.36
C ALA A 312 2.81 -30.28 -24.89
N ASP A 313 2.18 -29.48 -25.74
CA ASP A 313 0.95 -28.74 -25.44
C ASP A 313 -0.28 -29.47 -26.01
N THR A 314 -0.43 -30.74 -25.62
CA THR A 314 -1.22 -31.73 -26.38
C THR A 314 -2.72 -31.50 -26.39
N ASN A 315 -3.27 -30.81 -25.39
CA ASN A 315 -4.71 -30.52 -25.33
C ASN A 315 -5.04 -29.14 -25.91
N SER A 316 -4.72 -28.07 -25.18
CA SER A 316 -5.28 -26.74 -25.44
C SER A 316 -4.46 -25.89 -26.41
N GLY A 317 -3.13 -26.04 -26.45
CA GLY A 317 -2.24 -25.11 -27.15
C GLY A 317 -2.07 -23.77 -26.42
N HIS A 318 -2.44 -23.69 -25.14
CA HIS A 318 -2.51 -22.46 -24.36
C HIS A 318 -1.13 -21.95 -23.93
N GLY A 319 -0.28 -22.80 -23.34
CA GLY A 319 1.06 -22.41 -22.89
C GLY A 319 1.98 -21.99 -24.04
N THR A 320 1.83 -22.61 -25.21
CA THR A 320 2.46 -22.17 -26.47
C THR A 320 2.02 -20.77 -26.87
N HIS A 321 0.71 -20.49 -26.76
CA HIS A 321 0.11 -19.20 -27.12
C HIS A 321 0.50 -18.08 -26.14
N VAL A 322 0.54 -18.36 -24.84
CA VAL A 322 1.10 -17.48 -23.79
C VAL A 322 2.58 -17.17 -24.06
N THR A 323 3.37 -18.19 -24.38
CA THR A 323 4.82 -18.05 -24.62
C THR A 323 5.11 -17.20 -25.85
N ALA A 324 4.41 -17.42 -26.96
CA ALA A 324 4.56 -16.60 -28.16
C ALA A 324 4.03 -15.17 -27.95
N THR A 325 2.97 -14.99 -27.16
CA THR A 325 2.50 -13.63 -26.81
C THR A 325 3.59 -12.86 -26.08
N LEU A 326 4.29 -13.50 -25.13
CA LEU A 326 5.38 -12.87 -24.40
C LEU A 326 6.59 -12.59 -25.32
N LEU A 327 7.05 -13.60 -26.06
CA LEU A 327 8.40 -13.61 -26.64
C LEU A 327 8.55 -14.42 -27.95
N GLY A 328 7.47 -14.66 -28.69
CA GLY A 328 7.58 -15.24 -30.04
C GLY A 328 8.32 -14.28 -30.97
N ASP A 329 9.29 -14.75 -31.75
CA ASP A 329 10.01 -13.84 -32.67
C ASP A 329 9.21 -13.46 -33.93
N GLY A 330 8.11 -14.18 -34.21
CA GLY A 330 7.29 -13.97 -35.40
C GLY A 330 7.99 -14.38 -36.70
N SER A 331 8.94 -15.32 -36.63
CA SER A 331 9.61 -15.88 -37.81
C SER A 331 8.63 -16.68 -38.70
N GLY A 332 7.56 -17.23 -38.13
CA GLY A 332 6.41 -17.75 -38.89
C GLY A 332 5.58 -16.64 -39.55
N ASP A 333 5.13 -15.64 -38.78
CA ASP A 333 4.47 -14.41 -39.26
C ASP A 333 4.66 -13.24 -38.27
N SER A 334 5.20 -12.13 -38.77
CA SER A 334 5.43 -10.89 -38.01
C SER A 334 4.19 -10.24 -37.40
N ILE A 335 2.97 -10.66 -37.78
CA ILE A 335 1.73 -10.23 -37.10
C ILE A 335 1.59 -10.79 -35.68
N ALA A 336 2.36 -11.82 -35.35
CA ALA A 336 2.30 -12.57 -34.09
C ALA A 336 3.61 -12.48 -33.26
N THR A 337 4.52 -11.56 -33.61
CA THR A 337 5.69 -11.25 -32.78
C THR A 337 5.26 -10.83 -31.37
N GLY A 338 5.84 -11.48 -30.36
CA GLY A 338 5.61 -11.21 -28.96
C GLY A 338 6.25 -9.92 -28.48
N MET A 339 5.95 -9.53 -27.25
CA MET A 339 6.38 -8.25 -26.68
C MET A 339 7.91 -8.12 -26.60
N VAL A 340 8.60 -9.18 -26.16
CA VAL A 340 10.06 -9.19 -25.93
C VAL A 340 10.73 -10.34 -26.70
N PRO A 341 10.85 -10.23 -28.04
CA PRO A 341 11.26 -11.34 -28.90
C PRO A 341 12.74 -11.74 -28.75
N GLU A 342 13.60 -10.89 -28.19
CA GLU A 342 15.02 -11.24 -27.93
C GLU A 342 15.21 -11.88 -26.55
N ALA A 343 14.17 -11.91 -25.70
CA ALA A 343 14.25 -12.50 -24.37
C ALA A 343 14.47 -14.03 -24.43
N THR A 344 15.18 -14.54 -23.42
CA THR A 344 15.41 -15.97 -23.23
C THR A 344 14.56 -16.51 -22.08
N PHE A 345 14.21 -17.79 -22.09
CA PHE A 345 13.19 -18.29 -21.15
C PHE A 345 13.35 -19.73 -20.68
N HIS A 346 12.62 -20.06 -19.62
CA HIS A 346 12.39 -21.41 -19.10
C HIS A 346 10.90 -21.65 -18.99
N PHE A 347 10.46 -22.86 -19.32
CA PHE A 347 9.05 -23.23 -19.29
C PHE A 347 8.79 -24.35 -18.28
N TYR A 348 7.74 -24.18 -17.47
CA TYR A 348 7.26 -25.14 -16.48
C TYR A 348 5.93 -25.74 -16.94
N GLN A 349 5.92 -27.06 -17.12
CA GLN A 349 4.78 -27.81 -17.65
C GLN A 349 3.88 -28.30 -16.51
N LEU A 350 2.57 -28.07 -16.62
CA LEU A 350 1.57 -28.31 -15.56
C LEU A 350 0.31 -29.09 -16.01
N GLU A 351 0.09 -29.32 -17.31
CA GLU A 351 -1.09 -30.06 -17.79
C GLU A 351 -0.92 -31.58 -17.63
N VAL A 352 -2.01 -32.28 -17.30
CA VAL A 352 -2.12 -33.74 -17.45
C VAL A 352 -2.47 -34.05 -18.91
N ASP A 353 -1.53 -34.58 -19.70
CA ASP A 353 -1.75 -34.97 -21.11
C ASP A 353 -3.03 -35.83 -21.27
N SER A 354 -3.28 -36.73 -20.31
CA SER A 354 -4.41 -37.66 -20.35
C SER A 354 -5.79 -37.08 -19.99
N SER A 355 -5.88 -35.81 -19.57
CA SER A 355 -7.16 -35.19 -19.16
C SER A 355 -7.32 -33.70 -19.48
N GLY A 356 -6.27 -32.97 -19.90
CA GLY A 356 -6.35 -31.52 -20.15
C GLY A 356 -6.67 -30.70 -18.89
N LEU A 357 -6.18 -31.15 -17.73
CA LEU A 357 -6.34 -30.44 -16.44
C LEU A 357 -4.97 -29.98 -15.96
N LEU A 358 -4.88 -28.76 -15.44
CA LEU A 358 -3.68 -28.29 -14.75
C LEU A 358 -3.61 -28.91 -13.34
N ALA A 359 -2.42 -29.37 -12.95
CA ALA A 359 -2.10 -29.71 -11.58
C ALA A 359 -0.64 -29.38 -11.28
N ARG A 360 -0.35 -29.08 -10.01
CA ARG A 360 0.98 -28.64 -9.56
C ARG A 360 1.43 -29.47 -8.36
N TRP A 361 2.74 -29.74 -8.28
CA TRP A 361 3.42 -30.42 -7.18
C TRP A 361 4.42 -29.47 -6.50
N GLY A 362 4.69 -29.67 -5.21
CA GLY A 362 5.55 -28.78 -4.40
C GLY A 362 4.87 -27.43 -4.12
N SER A 363 5.60 -26.44 -3.61
CA SER A 363 5.15 -25.05 -3.45
C SER A 363 5.38 -24.18 -4.68
N LEU A 364 4.77 -22.99 -4.72
CA LEU A 364 5.17 -21.94 -5.66
C LEU A 364 6.59 -21.43 -5.37
N TYR A 365 6.96 -21.35 -4.09
CA TYR A 365 8.30 -20.93 -3.66
C TYR A 365 9.41 -21.78 -4.30
N GLU A 366 9.32 -23.12 -4.26
CA GLU A 366 10.32 -23.99 -4.91
C GLU A 366 10.36 -23.82 -6.44
N MET A 367 9.22 -23.56 -7.09
CA MET A 367 9.17 -23.29 -8.54
C MET A 367 9.81 -21.95 -8.91
N PHE A 368 9.50 -20.88 -8.17
CA PHE A 368 10.11 -19.57 -8.39
C PHE A 368 11.59 -19.56 -8.00
N LEU A 369 11.98 -20.30 -6.95
CA LEU A 369 13.38 -20.52 -6.55
C LEU A 369 14.16 -21.25 -7.65
N HIS A 370 13.61 -22.30 -8.24
CA HIS A 370 14.22 -22.95 -9.39
C HIS A 370 14.36 -21.98 -10.58
N SER A 371 13.39 -21.11 -10.80
CA SER A 371 13.44 -20.05 -11.82
C SER A 371 14.57 -19.06 -11.58
N TRP A 372 14.64 -18.48 -10.37
CA TRP A 372 15.70 -17.57 -9.93
C TRP A 372 17.10 -18.21 -10.05
N GLN A 373 17.25 -19.48 -9.68
CA GLN A 373 18.49 -20.25 -9.81
C GLN A 373 18.92 -20.51 -11.26
N ASN A 374 18.00 -20.35 -12.23
CA ASN A 374 18.27 -20.45 -13.67
C ASN A 374 18.35 -19.05 -14.33
N ASP A 375 18.71 -18.03 -13.56
CA ASP A 375 18.82 -16.60 -13.89
C ASP A 375 17.50 -15.84 -14.12
N ALA A 376 16.33 -16.47 -13.98
CA ALA A 376 15.07 -15.76 -14.23
C ALA A 376 14.84 -14.62 -13.20
N ARG A 377 14.19 -13.54 -13.66
CA ARG A 377 13.90 -12.33 -12.86
C ARG A 377 12.45 -11.86 -12.95
N ILE A 378 11.70 -12.46 -13.87
CA ILE A 378 10.26 -12.29 -14.04
C ILE A 378 9.70 -13.69 -14.23
N GLN A 379 8.53 -13.99 -13.65
CA GLN A 379 7.77 -15.18 -14.01
C GLN A 379 6.28 -14.90 -14.15
N THR A 380 5.74 -15.26 -15.32
CA THR A 380 4.33 -15.18 -15.64
C THR A 380 3.65 -16.54 -15.45
N ASN A 381 2.44 -16.53 -14.90
CA ASN A 381 1.69 -17.72 -14.54
C ASN A 381 0.22 -17.49 -14.94
N SER A 382 -0.18 -18.07 -16.07
CA SER A 382 -1.43 -17.75 -16.76
C SER A 382 -2.53 -18.76 -16.42
N TRP A 383 -2.74 -18.93 -15.11
CA TRP A 383 -3.67 -19.89 -14.53
C TRP A 383 -4.10 -19.46 -13.11
N GLY A 384 -5.18 -20.05 -12.59
CA GLY A 384 -5.67 -19.78 -11.23
C GLY A 384 -6.70 -20.79 -10.74
N SER A 385 -7.07 -20.68 -9.46
CA SER A 385 -7.94 -21.61 -8.74
C SER A 385 -9.41 -21.18 -8.75
N GLU A 386 -10.27 -21.88 -9.49
CA GLU A 386 -11.70 -21.53 -9.63
C GLU A 386 -12.56 -21.84 -8.39
N ASN A 387 -12.08 -22.66 -7.46
CA ASN A 387 -12.84 -23.12 -6.28
C ASN A 387 -12.52 -22.37 -4.97
N LEU A 388 -11.58 -21.42 -4.99
CA LEU A 388 -11.10 -20.67 -3.82
C LEU A 388 -11.12 -19.15 -4.06
N VAL A 389 -12.01 -18.69 -4.95
CA VAL A 389 -12.03 -17.32 -5.48
C VAL A 389 -12.07 -16.27 -4.36
N GLY A 390 -11.27 -15.21 -4.50
CA GLY A 390 -11.10 -14.11 -3.56
C GLY A 390 -10.26 -14.42 -2.31
N GLN A 391 -9.99 -15.69 -2.01
CA GLN A 391 -9.26 -16.11 -0.81
C GLN A 391 -7.76 -15.86 -0.92
N TYR A 392 -7.12 -15.59 0.21
CA TYR A 392 -5.67 -15.69 0.35
C TYR A 392 -5.32 -17.13 0.76
N THR A 393 -4.75 -17.89 -0.17
CA THR A 393 -4.47 -19.34 -0.04
C THR A 393 -3.01 -19.61 0.37
N SER A 394 -2.70 -20.88 0.64
CA SER A 394 -1.32 -21.37 0.80
C SER A 394 -0.40 -21.02 -0.36
N ASP A 395 -0.88 -21.11 -1.62
CA ASP A 395 -0.12 -20.64 -2.78
C ASP A 395 0.04 -19.12 -2.83
N SER A 396 -1.00 -18.36 -2.43
CA SER A 396 -0.91 -16.89 -2.34
C SER A 396 0.16 -16.49 -1.31
N ARG A 397 0.17 -17.16 -0.16
CA ARG A 397 1.18 -17.03 0.90
C ARG A 397 2.57 -17.44 0.42
N SER A 398 2.68 -18.52 -0.34
CA SER A 398 3.96 -19.02 -0.90
C SER A 398 4.57 -18.04 -1.91
N ALA A 399 3.75 -17.39 -2.74
CA ALA A 399 4.19 -16.33 -3.65
C ALA A 399 4.66 -15.06 -2.92
N ASP A 400 3.94 -14.64 -1.88
CA ASP A 400 4.36 -13.51 -1.05
C ASP A 400 5.66 -13.80 -0.29
N SER A 401 5.77 -14.97 0.37
CA SER A 401 7.04 -15.41 1.01
C SER A 401 8.21 -15.41 0.03
N PHE A 402 8.02 -15.93 -1.19
CA PHE A 402 9.09 -15.94 -2.18
C PHE A 402 9.51 -14.54 -2.60
N THR A 403 8.54 -13.65 -2.83
CA THR A 403 8.83 -12.30 -3.31
C THR A 403 9.44 -11.41 -2.21
N TYR A 404 9.16 -11.71 -0.94
CA TYR A 404 9.83 -11.12 0.22
C TYR A 404 11.29 -11.60 0.35
N ASP A 405 11.55 -12.91 0.24
CA ASP A 405 12.92 -13.46 0.28
C ASP A 405 13.77 -13.07 -0.96
N TYR A 406 13.12 -12.86 -2.11
CA TYR A 406 13.76 -12.50 -3.39
C TYR A 406 13.11 -11.24 -4.01
N PRO A 407 13.28 -10.04 -3.41
CA PRO A 407 12.60 -8.80 -3.84
C PRO A 407 13.04 -8.25 -5.21
N LYS A 408 13.85 -9.01 -5.95
CA LYS A 408 14.36 -8.74 -7.31
C LYS A 408 13.74 -9.66 -8.37
N PHE A 409 12.68 -10.39 -8.00
CA PHE A 409 11.96 -11.30 -8.88
C PHE A 409 10.48 -10.91 -8.93
N LEU A 410 10.00 -10.51 -10.11
CA LEU A 410 8.59 -10.15 -10.28
C LEU A 410 7.75 -11.39 -10.63
N VAL A 411 6.74 -11.68 -9.80
CA VAL A 411 5.73 -12.70 -10.08
C VAL A 411 4.49 -12.04 -10.67
N LEU A 412 3.97 -12.56 -11.77
CA LEU A 412 2.68 -12.17 -12.36
C LEU A 412 1.69 -13.34 -12.37
N PHE A 413 0.41 -13.03 -12.17
CA PHE A 413 -0.69 -13.98 -12.29
C PHE A 413 -1.88 -13.36 -13.03
N SER A 414 -2.56 -14.15 -13.86
CA SER A 414 -3.87 -13.78 -14.39
C SER A 414 -4.88 -13.61 -13.26
N ALA A 415 -5.70 -12.55 -13.30
CA ALA A 415 -6.73 -12.31 -12.28
C ALA A 415 -7.84 -13.37 -12.29
N GLY A 416 -8.10 -13.98 -13.45
CA GLY A 416 -9.16 -14.95 -13.66
C GLY A 416 -10.18 -14.50 -14.69
N ASP A 417 -10.97 -15.44 -15.19
CA ASP A 417 -12.09 -15.19 -16.11
C ASP A 417 -13.45 -15.48 -15.44
N MET A 418 -13.55 -15.18 -14.14
CA MET A 418 -14.70 -15.51 -13.28
C MET A 418 -15.67 -14.33 -13.04
N ALA A 419 -15.43 -13.17 -13.64
CA ALA A 419 -16.23 -11.94 -13.49
C ALA A 419 -16.51 -11.59 -12.01
N GLU A 420 -17.76 -11.21 -11.71
CA GLU A 420 -18.32 -10.88 -10.38
C GLU A 420 -18.20 -11.98 -9.31
N MET A 421 -17.64 -13.16 -9.62
CA MET A 421 -17.37 -14.21 -8.62
C MET A 421 -16.06 -13.97 -7.85
N GLY A 422 -15.19 -13.06 -8.33
CA GLY A 422 -13.95 -12.66 -7.64
C GLY A 422 -12.67 -12.94 -8.43
N VAL A 423 -11.53 -12.52 -7.86
CA VAL A 423 -10.16 -12.80 -8.34
C VAL A 423 -9.69 -14.20 -7.93
N ASN A 424 -9.13 -14.97 -8.86
CA ASN A 424 -8.65 -16.33 -8.63
C ASN A 424 -7.29 -16.32 -7.91
N PRO A 425 -7.12 -16.96 -6.73
CA PRO A 425 -5.78 -17.21 -6.19
C PRO A 425 -4.98 -18.10 -7.16
N PRO A 426 -3.66 -17.92 -7.31
CA PRO A 426 -2.76 -17.14 -6.44
C PRO A 426 -2.70 -15.63 -6.70
N SER A 427 -3.49 -15.11 -7.65
CA SER A 427 -3.53 -13.69 -8.03
C SER A 427 -4.01 -12.74 -6.91
N THR A 428 -4.54 -13.30 -5.81
CA THR A 428 -4.94 -12.61 -4.59
C THR A 428 -3.77 -12.33 -3.62
N ALA A 429 -2.55 -12.79 -3.92
CA ALA A 429 -1.33 -12.47 -3.18
C ALA A 429 -1.01 -10.96 -3.23
N LYS A 430 -0.23 -10.45 -2.27
CA LYS A 430 0.07 -9.01 -2.16
C LYS A 430 1.20 -8.59 -3.10
N ASN A 431 2.25 -9.38 -3.20
CA ASN A 431 3.50 -9.01 -3.87
C ASN A 431 3.50 -9.37 -5.36
N VAL A 432 2.53 -10.17 -5.81
CA VAL A 432 2.34 -10.49 -7.23
C VAL A 432 1.64 -9.34 -7.95
N LEU A 433 1.95 -9.17 -9.24
CA LEU A 433 1.22 -8.30 -10.13
C LEU A 433 0.06 -9.09 -10.79
N SER A 434 -1.15 -8.81 -10.35
CA SER A 434 -2.40 -9.43 -10.78
C SER A 434 -2.95 -8.71 -11.99
N VAL A 435 -3.24 -9.45 -13.06
CA VAL A 435 -3.56 -8.89 -14.37
C VAL A 435 -4.97 -9.27 -14.84
N GLY A 436 -5.86 -8.28 -14.93
CA GLY A 436 -7.18 -8.41 -15.57
C GLY A 436 -7.13 -8.19 -17.08
N SER A 437 -8.29 -8.26 -17.74
CA SER A 437 -8.42 -8.24 -19.20
C SER A 437 -9.29 -7.10 -19.76
N THR A 438 -8.85 -6.43 -20.83
CA THR A 438 -9.64 -5.41 -21.57
C THR A 438 -9.90 -5.76 -23.04
N THR A 439 -10.86 -5.08 -23.65
CA THR A 439 -11.26 -5.22 -25.05
C THR A 439 -10.25 -4.57 -26.01
N THR A 440 -10.22 -5.01 -27.27
CA THR A 440 -9.22 -4.56 -28.27
C THR A 440 -9.77 -4.01 -29.58
N GLY A 441 -11.05 -4.28 -29.89
CA GLY A 441 -11.63 -4.05 -31.22
C GLY A 441 -11.05 -4.94 -32.33
N ALA A 442 -10.20 -5.91 -32.03
CA ALA A 442 -9.59 -6.79 -33.03
C ALA A 442 -10.57 -7.88 -33.51
N TYR A 443 -10.48 -8.26 -34.79
CA TYR A 443 -11.29 -9.35 -35.37
C TYR A 443 -12.83 -9.20 -35.16
N ASP A 444 -13.33 -7.96 -35.28
CA ASP A 444 -14.73 -7.57 -35.01
C ASP A 444 -15.20 -7.82 -33.55
N SER A 445 -14.28 -7.80 -32.57
CA SER A 445 -14.60 -7.87 -31.14
C SER A 445 -15.31 -6.61 -30.61
N GLU A 446 -15.66 -6.64 -29.32
CA GLU A 446 -16.03 -5.46 -28.55
C GLU A 446 -14.97 -4.35 -28.65
N THR A 447 -15.41 -3.10 -28.64
CA THR A 447 -14.57 -1.91 -28.88
C THR A 447 -13.50 -1.76 -27.81
N LEU A 448 -12.28 -1.45 -28.26
CA LEU A 448 -11.11 -1.06 -27.46
C LEU A 448 -11.45 -0.16 -26.26
N GLY A 449 -10.81 -0.41 -25.12
CA GLY A 449 -10.81 0.50 -23.97
C GLY A 449 -11.93 0.26 -22.96
N ALA A 450 -12.32 -1.00 -22.74
CA ALA A 450 -13.23 -1.39 -21.67
C ALA A 450 -12.75 -2.68 -21.01
N VAL A 451 -13.01 -2.88 -19.71
CA VAL A 451 -12.78 -4.16 -19.04
C VAL A 451 -13.65 -5.24 -19.70
N HIS A 452 -13.04 -6.36 -20.07
CA HIS A 452 -13.73 -7.46 -20.75
C HIS A 452 -14.67 -8.19 -19.79
N ALA A 453 -15.89 -8.49 -20.24
CA ALA A 453 -16.98 -8.94 -19.35
C ALA A 453 -16.79 -10.30 -18.65
N SER A 454 -15.74 -11.08 -18.97
CA SER A 454 -15.34 -12.25 -18.17
C SER A 454 -14.25 -11.96 -17.14
N SER A 455 -13.52 -10.84 -17.26
CA SER A 455 -12.39 -10.51 -16.39
C SER A 455 -12.81 -10.58 -14.93
N SER A 456 -12.12 -11.37 -14.12
CA SER A 456 -12.35 -11.44 -12.68
C SER A 456 -12.26 -10.05 -12.05
N VAL A 457 -13.34 -9.67 -11.36
CA VAL A 457 -13.49 -8.40 -10.64
C VAL A 457 -13.18 -8.67 -9.16
N GLY A 458 -12.48 -7.76 -8.49
CA GLY A 458 -12.22 -7.82 -7.06
C GLY A 458 -13.36 -7.27 -6.19
N PRO A 459 -13.06 -6.80 -4.97
CA PRO A 459 -11.76 -6.89 -4.30
C PRO A 459 -11.40 -8.34 -3.94
N THR A 460 -10.25 -8.55 -3.29
CA THR A 460 -10.05 -9.78 -2.52
C THR A 460 -11.05 -9.85 -1.35
N LEU A 461 -11.22 -11.01 -0.72
CA LEU A 461 -12.15 -11.12 0.43
C LEU A 461 -11.74 -10.22 1.61
N ASP A 462 -10.45 -9.93 1.76
CA ASP A 462 -9.91 -8.99 2.74
C ASP A 462 -9.93 -7.52 2.28
N GLY A 463 -10.56 -7.21 1.15
CA GLY A 463 -10.87 -5.85 0.70
C GLY A 463 -9.79 -5.16 -0.15
N ARG A 464 -8.67 -5.82 -0.46
CA ARG A 464 -7.60 -5.25 -1.30
C ARG A 464 -8.04 -5.11 -2.76
N ILE A 465 -7.51 -4.08 -3.42
CA ILE A 465 -7.70 -3.83 -4.84
C ILE A 465 -6.91 -4.88 -5.63
N LYS A 466 -7.64 -5.78 -6.30
CA LYS A 466 -7.12 -6.70 -7.32
C LYS A 466 -8.14 -6.77 -8.48
N PRO A 467 -7.73 -6.86 -9.76
CA PRO A 467 -6.35 -6.86 -10.26
C PRO A 467 -5.59 -5.58 -9.89
N ASP A 468 -4.26 -5.58 -9.98
CA ASP A 468 -3.48 -4.34 -9.83
C ASP A 468 -3.57 -3.50 -11.12
N LEU A 469 -3.61 -4.18 -12.27
CA LEU A 469 -3.71 -3.59 -13.61
C LEU A 469 -4.61 -4.46 -14.49
N VAL A 470 -5.27 -3.84 -15.45
CA VAL A 470 -5.72 -4.56 -16.65
C VAL A 470 -4.70 -4.41 -17.77
N ALA A 471 -4.54 -5.46 -18.55
CA ALA A 471 -4.00 -5.36 -19.89
C ALA A 471 -5.03 -5.92 -20.88
N PRO A 472 -4.92 -5.59 -22.17
CA PRO A 472 -5.91 -6.07 -23.12
C PRO A 472 -5.87 -7.61 -23.26
N GLY A 473 -7.03 -8.20 -23.56
CA GLY A 473 -7.35 -9.62 -23.34
C GLY A 473 -8.24 -10.31 -24.39
N VAL A 474 -8.66 -9.66 -25.48
CA VAL A 474 -9.70 -10.18 -26.41
C VAL A 474 -9.20 -10.38 -27.87
N MET A 475 -9.03 -11.63 -28.32
CA MET A 475 -8.66 -12.09 -29.70
C MET A 475 -7.18 -12.00 -30.16
N LEU A 476 -6.16 -12.45 -29.41
CA LEU A 476 -4.73 -12.21 -29.80
C LEU A 476 -4.29 -13.20 -30.84
N CYS A 477 -3.69 -12.73 -31.92
CA CYS A 477 -2.95 -13.61 -32.79
C CYS A 477 -1.64 -14.00 -32.10
N SER A 478 -1.51 -15.28 -31.75
CA SER A 478 -0.23 -15.84 -31.30
C SER A 478 -0.17 -17.34 -31.58
N ALA A 479 0.96 -17.97 -31.25
CA ALA A 479 1.30 -19.31 -31.70
C ALA A 479 0.22 -20.35 -31.37
N ARG A 480 -0.01 -21.25 -32.33
CA ARG A 480 -0.85 -22.43 -32.15
C ARG A 480 0.05 -23.66 -32.15
N ALA A 481 0.04 -24.41 -31.05
CA ALA A 481 0.70 -25.71 -30.99
C ALA A 481 0.18 -26.66 -32.09
N GLN A 482 1.09 -27.37 -32.76
CA GLN A 482 0.77 -28.33 -33.81
C GLN A 482 -0.06 -29.51 -33.29
N GLU A 483 0.26 -29.98 -32.09
CA GLU A 483 -0.30 -31.16 -31.44
C GLU A 483 -1.66 -30.93 -30.75
N ALA A 484 -2.06 -29.67 -30.53
CA ALA A 484 -3.19 -29.32 -29.67
C ALA A 484 -4.54 -29.83 -30.21
N ALA A 485 -5.03 -30.91 -29.59
CA ALA A 485 -6.25 -31.63 -29.99
C ALA A 485 -7.56 -30.85 -29.74
N PHE A 486 -7.54 -29.87 -28.82
CA PHE A 486 -8.71 -29.13 -28.33
C PHE A 486 -8.57 -27.61 -28.45
N ALA A 487 -7.57 -27.11 -29.18
CA ALA A 487 -7.37 -25.68 -29.43
C ALA A 487 -8.65 -25.00 -29.98
N THR A 488 -9.24 -24.15 -29.14
CA THR A 488 -10.54 -23.49 -29.36
C THR A 488 -10.49 -22.31 -30.34
N GLY A 489 -9.27 -21.82 -30.62
CA GLY A 489 -9.07 -20.59 -31.38
C GLY A 489 -9.18 -20.73 -32.90
N GLY A 490 -9.74 -19.69 -33.53
CA GLY A 490 -9.75 -19.53 -34.98
C GLY A 490 -8.39 -19.08 -35.53
N PRO A 491 -8.05 -19.39 -36.79
CA PRO A 491 -6.78 -18.98 -37.39
C PRO A 491 -6.72 -17.47 -37.65
N CYS A 492 -5.61 -16.83 -37.30
CA CYS A 492 -5.38 -15.39 -37.54
C CYS A 492 -4.36 -15.09 -38.65
N SER A 493 -3.52 -16.05 -39.03
CA SER A 493 -2.65 -15.96 -40.21
C SER A 493 -3.03 -17.00 -41.27
N SER A 494 -2.45 -16.84 -42.46
CA SER A 494 -2.48 -17.82 -43.55
C SER A 494 -1.35 -18.86 -43.50
N THR A 495 -0.42 -18.72 -42.56
CA THR A 495 0.67 -19.68 -42.34
C THR A 495 0.19 -20.95 -41.63
N ILE A 496 0.89 -22.05 -41.91
CA ILE A 496 0.54 -23.40 -41.48
C ILE A 496 1.80 -24.15 -41.06
N HIS A 497 1.62 -25.13 -40.19
CA HIS A 497 2.62 -26.09 -39.76
C HIS A 497 3.14 -26.98 -40.91
N ASP A 498 4.26 -27.65 -40.65
CA ASP A 498 4.92 -28.58 -41.59
C ASP A 498 4.06 -29.83 -41.92
N ASP A 499 2.98 -30.09 -41.15
CA ASP A 499 1.92 -31.05 -41.50
C ASP A 499 1.17 -30.68 -42.79
N GLY A 500 1.23 -29.41 -43.21
CA GLY A 500 0.55 -28.86 -44.38
C GLY A 500 -0.96 -28.67 -44.21
N SER A 501 -1.48 -28.62 -42.98
CA SER A 501 -2.92 -28.50 -42.72
C SER A 501 -3.32 -27.71 -41.46
N THR A 502 -2.48 -27.67 -40.44
CA THR A 502 -2.77 -27.04 -39.15
C THR A 502 -2.31 -25.57 -39.16
N PRO A 503 -3.15 -24.58 -38.81
CA PRO A 503 -2.72 -23.18 -38.76
C PRO A 503 -1.59 -22.94 -37.76
N LEU A 504 -0.63 -22.09 -38.11
CA LEU A 504 0.52 -21.78 -37.26
C LEU A 504 0.18 -20.82 -36.11
N TYR A 505 -0.90 -20.04 -36.25
CA TYR A 505 -1.34 -19.01 -35.29
C TYR A 505 -2.86 -19.01 -35.09
N MET A 506 -3.33 -18.67 -33.89
CA MET A 506 -4.75 -18.63 -33.52
C MET A 506 -5.14 -17.49 -32.56
N THR A 507 -6.45 -17.24 -32.40
CA THR A 507 -7.04 -16.28 -31.44
C THR A 507 -7.87 -16.92 -30.34
N LEU A 508 -7.72 -16.49 -29.09
CA LEU A 508 -8.50 -16.91 -27.91
C LEU A 508 -9.03 -15.63 -27.14
N ASN A 509 -9.73 -15.69 -25.98
CA ASN A 509 -10.25 -14.49 -25.22
C ASN A 509 -10.36 -14.62 -23.67
N GLY A 510 -9.85 -13.68 -22.86
CA GLY A 510 -9.78 -13.74 -21.36
C GLY A 510 -8.60 -12.96 -20.72
N SER A 511 -8.06 -13.40 -19.57
CA SER A 511 -6.91 -12.77 -18.82
C SER A 511 -5.50 -13.45 -18.84
N SER A 512 -5.35 -14.72 -19.25
CA SER A 512 -4.05 -15.42 -19.42
C SER A 512 -3.02 -14.79 -20.35
N MET A 513 -3.38 -14.15 -21.47
CA MET A 513 -2.44 -13.45 -22.35
C MET A 513 -2.43 -11.92 -22.16
N ALA A 514 -3.36 -11.36 -21.39
CA ALA A 514 -3.16 -10.05 -20.78
C ALA A 514 -1.93 -10.10 -19.84
N THR A 515 -1.79 -11.20 -19.08
CA THR A 515 -0.68 -11.44 -18.13
C THR A 515 0.73 -11.39 -18.77
N PRO A 516 1.09 -12.15 -19.82
CA PRO A 516 2.36 -12.06 -20.55
C PRO A 516 2.55 -10.75 -21.30
N VAL A 517 1.50 -9.98 -21.59
CA VAL A 517 1.66 -8.61 -22.11
C VAL A 517 2.20 -7.71 -21.00
N VAL A 518 1.64 -7.77 -19.80
CA VAL A 518 2.20 -7.07 -18.63
C VAL A 518 3.58 -7.64 -18.26
N ALA A 519 3.83 -8.95 -18.41
CA ALA A 519 5.16 -9.53 -18.18
C ALA A 519 6.20 -9.07 -19.22
N GLY A 520 5.79 -8.89 -20.48
CA GLY A 520 6.59 -8.29 -21.54
C GLY A 520 6.87 -6.82 -21.26
N ALA A 521 5.86 -6.05 -20.83
CA ALA A 521 6.03 -4.68 -20.39
C ALA A 521 6.97 -4.56 -19.18
N ALA A 522 6.85 -5.48 -18.21
CA ALA A 522 7.74 -5.57 -17.07
C ALA A 522 9.17 -5.96 -17.47
N ALA A 523 9.35 -6.79 -18.50
CA ALA A 523 10.66 -7.14 -19.05
C ALA A 523 11.31 -5.94 -19.77
N MET A 524 10.55 -5.21 -20.60
CA MET A 524 11.01 -3.93 -21.18
C MET A 524 11.34 -2.90 -20.10
N ALA A 525 10.48 -2.76 -19.08
CA ALA A 525 10.70 -1.85 -17.98
C ALA A 525 11.96 -2.23 -17.17
N ARG A 526 12.15 -3.53 -16.89
CA ARG A 526 13.35 -4.04 -16.23
C ARG A 526 14.61 -3.80 -17.05
N GLN A 527 14.58 -4.05 -18.36
CA GLN A 527 15.68 -3.76 -19.26
C GLN A 527 16.01 -2.26 -19.25
N TYR A 528 15.01 -1.38 -19.36
CA TYR A 528 15.18 0.08 -19.25
C TYR A 528 15.83 0.48 -17.91
N LEU A 529 15.34 -0.06 -16.80
CA LEU A 529 15.89 0.23 -15.47
C LEU A 529 17.36 -0.20 -15.37
N ARG A 530 17.74 -1.36 -15.93
CA ARG A 530 19.15 -1.82 -15.96
C ARG A 530 20.04 -0.98 -16.87
N GLU A 531 19.58 -0.67 -18.08
CA GLU A 531 20.44 -0.22 -19.19
C GLU A 531 20.40 1.30 -19.43
N VAL A 532 19.29 1.95 -19.04
CA VAL A 532 19.09 3.40 -19.16
C VAL A 532 19.14 4.09 -17.79
N ALA A 533 18.41 3.58 -16.78
CA ALA A 533 18.43 4.15 -15.43
C ALA A 533 19.61 3.67 -14.56
N GLY A 534 20.36 2.64 -15.00
CA GLY A 534 21.57 2.14 -14.34
C GLY A 534 21.33 1.25 -13.11
N ILE A 535 20.09 0.89 -12.80
CA ILE A 535 19.71 0.02 -11.67
C ILE A 535 20.02 -1.44 -12.04
N SER A 536 21.24 -1.90 -11.72
CA SER A 536 21.78 -3.20 -12.18
C SER A 536 20.89 -4.43 -11.92
N GLU A 537 20.16 -4.49 -10.80
CA GLU A 537 19.18 -5.53 -10.47
C GLU A 537 17.95 -4.85 -9.83
N PRO A 538 16.94 -4.41 -10.62
CA PRO A 538 15.76 -3.71 -10.10
C PRO A 538 14.89 -4.62 -9.23
N ARG A 539 14.13 -4.00 -8.32
CA ARG A 539 13.17 -4.69 -7.45
C ARG A 539 11.83 -4.94 -8.15
N SER A 540 11.10 -5.94 -7.67
CA SER A 540 9.74 -6.24 -8.13
C SER A 540 8.74 -5.16 -7.73
N ASP A 541 8.84 -4.58 -6.54
CA ASP A 541 8.00 -3.47 -6.08
C ASP A 541 8.25 -2.17 -6.84
N LEU A 542 9.50 -1.84 -7.18
CA LEU A 542 9.82 -0.73 -8.09
C LEU A 542 9.17 -0.92 -9.48
N ILE A 543 9.17 -2.14 -10.02
CA ILE A 543 8.53 -2.44 -11.30
C ILE A 543 6.99 -2.40 -11.17
N ARG A 544 6.41 -2.86 -10.05
CA ARG A 544 4.96 -2.71 -9.76
C ARG A 544 4.56 -1.23 -9.69
N ALA A 545 5.29 -0.42 -8.91
CA ALA A 545 5.07 1.02 -8.81
C ALA A 545 5.17 1.69 -10.19
N LEU A 546 6.16 1.33 -11.00
CA LEU A 546 6.37 1.86 -12.35
C LEU A 546 5.21 1.58 -13.32
N LEU A 547 4.72 0.34 -13.37
CA LEU A 547 3.62 -0.02 -14.26
C LEU A 547 2.28 0.58 -13.79
N VAL A 548 2.08 0.71 -12.47
CA VAL A 548 0.88 1.35 -11.89
C VAL A 548 0.90 2.89 -12.00
N ASN A 549 2.04 3.54 -11.77
CA ASN A 549 2.16 5.00 -11.85
C ASN A 549 1.93 5.53 -13.27
N GLY A 550 2.22 4.71 -14.29
CA GLY A 550 1.98 5.03 -15.70
C GLY A 550 0.60 4.63 -16.23
N ALA A 551 -0.20 3.89 -15.46
CA ALA A 551 -1.45 3.29 -15.92
C ALA A 551 -2.54 4.33 -16.26
N GLU A 552 -3.33 4.01 -17.27
CA GLU A 552 -4.35 4.85 -17.90
C GLU A 552 -5.76 4.41 -17.46
N ASP A 553 -6.49 5.33 -16.83
CA ASP A 553 -7.88 5.15 -16.40
C ASP A 553 -8.81 4.95 -17.60
N LEU A 554 -9.61 3.88 -17.61
CA LEU A 554 -10.59 3.59 -18.67
C LEU A 554 -11.92 4.34 -18.47
N GLY A 555 -12.17 4.83 -17.27
CA GLY A 555 -13.30 5.67 -16.88
C GLY A 555 -14.58 4.91 -16.48
N GLU A 556 -15.33 5.52 -15.55
CA GLU A 556 -16.67 5.18 -15.07
C GLU A 556 -17.04 3.67 -15.04
N PRO A 557 -16.71 2.95 -13.95
CA PRO A 557 -16.11 3.45 -12.71
C PRO A 557 -14.64 3.85 -12.92
N ASP A 558 -14.25 5.05 -12.49
CA ASP A 558 -12.87 5.55 -12.60
C ASP A 558 -11.92 4.84 -11.61
N VAL A 559 -10.60 5.09 -11.70
CA VAL A 559 -9.62 4.41 -10.81
C VAL A 559 -9.52 5.02 -9.40
N PRO A 560 -9.18 4.22 -8.36
CA PRO A 560 -9.09 2.77 -8.35
C PRO A 560 -10.47 2.12 -8.22
N ASN A 561 -10.68 1.04 -8.97
CA ASN A 561 -11.87 0.21 -8.83
C ASN A 561 -11.52 -1.28 -8.96
N PRO A 562 -12.40 -2.20 -8.51
CA PRO A 562 -12.07 -3.63 -8.52
C PRO A 562 -12.14 -4.29 -9.91
N SER A 563 -12.56 -3.58 -10.96
CA SER A 563 -12.67 -4.12 -12.32
C SER A 563 -11.38 -3.95 -13.12
N GLU A 564 -10.75 -2.78 -13.01
CA GLU A 564 -9.49 -2.46 -13.72
C GLU A 564 -8.26 -2.31 -12.82
N GLY A 565 -8.46 -2.25 -11.50
CA GLY A 565 -7.40 -1.97 -10.54
C GLY A 565 -6.99 -0.51 -10.59
N TRP A 566 -5.75 -0.26 -10.99
CA TRP A 566 -5.16 1.07 -11.16
C TRP A 566 -5.19 1.60 -12.60
N GLY A 567 -5.87 0.89 -13.50
CA GLY A 567 -6.04 1.26 -14.90
C GLY A 567 -5.42 0.27 -15.87
N GLN A 568 -5.50 0.62 -17.15
CA GLN A 568 -4.87 -0.12 -18.22
C GLN A 568 -3.36 0.16 -18.30
N LEU A 569 -2.58 -0.91 -18.52
CA LEU A 569 -1.17 -0.86 -18.83
C LEU A 569 -0.87 0.15 -19.96
N ASN A 570 -0.02 1.15 -19.68
CA ASN A 570 0.54 2.06 -20.68
C ASN A 570 2.05 2.22 -20.44
N LEU A 571 2.87 1.34 -21.03
CA LEU A 571 4.33 1.34 -20.79
C LEU A 571 5.01 2.64 -21.24
N THR A 572 4.50 3.29 -22.30
CA THR A 572 5.04 4.57 -22.76
C THR A 572 4.92 5.63 -21.67
N ASN A 573 3.75 5.73 -21.02
CA ASN A 573 3.54 6.66 -19.91
C ASN A 573 4.25 6.21 -18.61
N SER A 574 4.52 4.91 -18.43
CA SER A 574 5.38 4.44 -17.33
C SER A 574 6.83 4.91 -17.49
N LEU A 575 7.45 4.73 -18.66
CA LEU A 575 8.88 5.02 -18.87
C LEU A 575 9.17 6.48 -19.20
N TYR A 576 8.22 7.14 -19.88
CA TYR A 576 8.30 8.51 -20.38
C TYR A 576 7.01 9.28 -20.05
N PRO A 577 6.68 9.46 -18.75
CA PRO A 577 5.41 10.03 -18.32
C PRO A 577 5.16 11.43 -18.89
N THR A 578 3.91 11.67 -19.31
CA THR A 578 3.46 12.99 -19.78
C THR A 578 2.15 13.42 -19.14
N LYS A 579 2.05 14.68 -18.74
CA LYS A 579 0.80 15.26 -18.18
C LYS A 579 0.61 16.68 -18.69
N GLY A 580 -0.61 17.05 -19.03
CA GLY A 580 -0.92 18.32 -19.71
C GLY A 580 -0.24 18.52 -21.09
N GLY A 581 0.33 17.45 -21.67
CA GLY A 581 1.17 17.53 -22.89
C GLY A 581 2.63 17.94 -22.65
N GLN A 582 3.09 17.96 -21.39
CA GLN A 582 4.48 18.17 -20.99
C GLN A 582 5.11 16.85 -20.55
N ASN A 583 6.41 16.67 -20.81
CA ASN A 583 7.18 15.53 -20.32
C ASN A 583 7.56 15.74 -18.85
N LEU A 584 7.28 14.75 -18.01
CA LEU A 584 7.69 14.75 -16.61
C LEU A 584 9.10 14.16 -16.46
N SER A 585 9.72 14.35 -15.29
CA SER A 585 10.90 13.60 -14.85
C SER A 585 10.45 12.48 -13.90
N VAL A 586 11.23 11.40 -13.82
CA VAL A 586 10.95 10.27 -12.95
C VAL A 586 11.92 10.26 -11.77
N LEU A 587 11.37 10.49 -10.58
CA LEU A 587 12.08 10.55 -9.32
C LEU A 587 11.78 9.28 -8.53
N PHE A 588 12.79 8.62 -7.95
CA PHE A 588 12.56 7.31 -7.31
C PHE A 588 13.46 7.01 -6.11
N ASP A 589 12.93 6.24 -5.17
CA ASP A 589 13.67 5.59 -4.10
C ASP A 589 13.32 4.08 -4.08
N TYR A 590 14.23 3.21 -3.63
CA TYR A 590 14.04 1.75 -3.71
C TYR A 590 14.96 0.90 -2.81
N ASP A 591 15.89 1.49 -2.04
CA ASP A 591 16.90 0.74 -1.28
C ASP A 591 16.98 1.11 0.21
N ARG A 592 15.88 1.62 0.78
CA ARG A 592 15.77 2.02 2.19
C ARG A 592 14.81 1.16 2.99
N ASP A 593 15.32 0.63 4.10
CA ASP A 593 14.51 0.09 5.20
C ASP A 593 13.86 1.22 6.00
N LEU A 594 12.61 1.03 6.41
CA LEU A 594 11.88 1.88 7.35
C LEU A 594 11.41 1.04 8.56
N LEU A 595 11.51 1.61 9.76
CA LEU A 595 11.12 0.96 11.02
C LEU A 595 9.74 1.46 11.49
N PRO A 596 8.93 0.65 12.19
CA PRO A 596 7.65 1.07 12.77
C PRO A 596 7.80 2.33 13.63
N GLY A 597 6.92 3.31 13.44
CA GLY A 597 6.97 4.59 14.16
C GLY A 597 8.02 5.58 13.64
N HIS A 598 8.59 5.33 12.46
CA HIS A 598 9.46 6.27 11.74
C HIS A 598 8.84 6.67 10.40
N SER A 599 9.35 7.77 9.83
CA SER A 599 9.04 8.19 8.46
C SER A 599 10.25 8.75 7.72
N PHE A 600 10.18 8.71 6.39
CA PHE A 600 11.05 9.47 5.48
C PHE A 600 10.24 10.63 4.89
N ILE A 601 10.82 11.83 4.87
CA ILE A 601 10.24 13.03 4.23
C ILE A 601 11.14 13.46 3.07
N TYR A 602 10.55 13.57 1.89
CA TYR A 602 11.15 14.12 0.67
C TYR A 602 10.46 15.44 0.35
N THR A 603 11.19 16.41 -0.19
CA THR A 603 10.67 17.76 -0.50
C THR A 603 11.01 18.17 -1.92
N PHE A 604 10.03 18.76 -2.60
CA PHE A 604 10.06 19.01 -4.04
C PHE A 604 9.55 20.40 -4.40
N GLU A 605 10.34 21.17 -5.15
CA GLU A 605 9.86 22.37 -5.82
C GLU A 605 9.15 21.92 -7.12
N LEU A 606 7.87 22.25 -7.28
CA LEU A 606 7.09 21.93 -8.48
C LEU A 606 6.90 23.17 -9.38
N PHE A 607 7.05 22.97 -10.69
CA PHE A 607 7.04 24.05 -11.68
C PHE A 607 5.72 24.12 -12.48
N GLU A 608 5.15 25.33 -12.60
CA GLU A 608 3.97 25.73 -13.41
C GLU A 608 2.89 24.65 -13.70
N GLY A 609 1.97 24.40 -12.76
CA GLY A 609 0.60 23.97 -13.07
C GLY A 609 0.40 22.52 -13.56
N VAL A 610 1.46 21.83 -13.96
CA VAL A 610 1.43 20.44 -14.43
C VAL A 610 1.26 19.51 -13.24
N GLY A 611 0.28 18.60 -13.32
CA GLY A 611 0.04 17.60 -12.28
C GLY A 611 1.10 16.50 -12.24
N PHE A 612 1.01 15.64 -11.24
CA PHE A 612 1.95 14.56 -10.97
C PHE A 612 1.25 13.24 -10.70
N ASP A 613 2.04 12.16 -10.68
CA ASP A 613 1.67 10.84 -10.19
C ASP A 613 2.76 10.36 -9.23
N ALA A 614 2.36 9.93 -8.03
CA ALA A 614 3.23 9.31 -7.05
C ALA A 614 2.70 7.91 -6.71
N THR A 615 3.57 6.91 -6.61
CA THR A 615 3.22 5.54 -6.23
C THR A 615 4.27 4.98 -5.27
N LEU A 616 3.81 4.55 -4.09
CA LEU A 616 4.53 3.76 -3.10
C LEU A 616 4.15 2.28 -3.31
N ALA A 617 5.14 1.38 -3.30
CA ALA A 617 4.89 -0.06 -3.29
C ALA A 617 5.96 -0.80 -2.46
N TRP A 618 5.56 -1.90 -1.82
CA TRP A 618 6.50 -2.75 -1.08
C TRP A 618 6.19 -4.24 -1.29
N ASN A 619 7.23 -5.06 -1.16
CA ASN A 619 7.09 -6.50 -0.98
C ASN A 619 6.83 -6.78 0.50
N ASP A 620 5.55 -6.88 0.87
CA ASP A 620 5.13 -7.09 2.25
C ASP A 620 5.35 -8.54 2.69
N ARG A 621 5.57 -8.77 3.99
CA ARG A 621 5.79 -10.11 4.52
C ARG A 621 4.54 -11.00 4.35
N GLU A 622 4.68 -12.32 4.31
CA GLU A 622 3.56 -13.21 4.01
C GLU A 622 2.40 -13.11 5.02
N GLY A 623 1.18 -12.94 4.52
CA GLY A 623 -0.04 -12.82 5.31
C GLY A 623 -0.50 -14.10 6.02
N SER A 624 -1.50 -13.94 6.88
CA SER A 624 -2.00 -15.00 7.78
C SER A 624 -2.43 -16.27 7.06
N ALA A 625 -1.95 -17.41 7.55
CA ALA A 625 -2.49 -18.73 7.23
C ALA A 625 -3.77 -19.03 8.02
N THR A 626 -3.89 -18.54 9.25
CA THR A 626 -4.94 -18.95 10.20
C THR A 626 -6.05 -17.93 10.45
N ALA A 627 -5.91 -16.66 10.06
CA ALA A 627 -6.96 -15.65 10.22
C ALA A 627 -8.16 -15.84 9.27
N ASP A 628 -9.29 -15.21 9.63
CA ASP A 628 -10.48 -15.11 8.78
C ASP A 628 -10.13 -14.55 7.37
N GLN A 629 -10.76 -15.04 6.30
CA GLN A 629 -10.48 -14.57 4.94
C GLN A 629 -10.98 -13.15 4.65
N ASN A 630 -11.82 -12.57 5.52
CA ASN A 630 -12.28 -11.18 5.43
C ASN A 630 -11.43 -10.21 6.28
N ALA A 631 -10.39 -10.69 6.95
CA ALA A 631 -9.46 -9.87 7.73
C ALA A 631 -8.20 -9.54 6.90
N SER A 632 -7.73 -8.30 6.99
CA SER A 632 -6.59 -7.76 6.21
C SER A 632 -5.43 -8.76 6.11
N ARG A 633 -4.83 -8.88 4.93
CA ARG A 633 -3.59 -9.65 4.76
C ARG A 633 -2.33 -8.80 4.89
N LEU A 634 -2.44 -7.48 5.03
CA LEU A 634 -1.31 -6.57 5.26
C LEU A 634 -0.59 -6.91 6.59
N ILE A 635 0.74 -6.83 6.59
CA ILE A 635 1.60 -7.13 7.75
C ILE A 635 2.39 -5.89 8.17
N ASN A 636 3.01 -5.21 7.20
CA ASN A 636 3.70 -3.94 7.40
C ASN A 636 2.87 -2.79 6.80
N ASP A 637 2.35 -1.91 7.66
CA ASP A 637 1.47 -0.77 7.36
C ASP A 637 2.34 0.45 7.00
N LEU A 638 2.47 0.78 5.69
CA LEU A 638 3.24 1.94 5.19
C LEU A 638 2.29 2.96 4.54
N ASP A 639 2.47 4.24 4.89
CA ASP A 639 1.56 5.34 4.53
C ASP A 639 2.22 6.34 3.57
N LEU A 640 1.65 6.53 2.38
CA LEU A 640 1.95 7.64 1.47
C LEU A 640 1.10 8.86 1.84
N THR A 641 1.76 9.93 2.27
CA THR A 641 1.12 11.23 2.54
C THR A 641 1.82 12.32 1.74
N ILE A 642 1.07 13.15 1.01
CA ILE A 642 1.59 14.23 0.18
C ILE A 642 0.94 15.55 0.61
N THR A 643 1.74 16.59 0.86
CA THR A 643 1.25 17.90 1.31
C THR A 643 1.62 18.99 0.31
N SER A 644 0.66 19.85 -0.03
CA SER A 644 0.82 20.99 -0.94
C SER A 644 1.34 22.26 -0.24
N PRO A 645 1.81 23.28 -0.99
CA PRO A 645 2.17 24.60 -0.48
C PRO A 645 1.11 25.28 0.40
N GLU A 646 -0.18 25.14 0.10
CA GLU A 646 -1.28 25.63 0.95
C GLU A 646 -1.53 24.76 2.21
N GLY A 647 -0.69 23.75 2.47
CA GLY A 647 -0.86 22.78 3.56
C GLY A 647 -1.92 21.70 3.28
N THR A 648 -2.41 21.57 2.03
CA THR A 648 -3.43 20.57 1.69
C THR A 648 -2.83 19.18 1.65
N VAL A 649 -3.32 18.29 2.52
CA VAL A 649 -2.87 16.90 2.63
C VAL A 649 -3.68 15.97 1.73
N TYR A 650 -3.00 15.15 0.95
CA TYR A 650 -3.50 14.02 0.16
C TYR A 650 -2.93 12.71 0.75
N ARG A 651 -3.74 11.66 0.77
CA ARG A 651 -3.34 10.32 1.22
C ARG A 651 -3.34 9.34 0.05
N GLY A 652 -2.49 8.33 0.14
CA GLY A 652 -2.55 7.17 -0.74
C GLY A 652 -3.97 6.62 -0.83
N ASN A 653 -4.37 6.25 -2.04
CA ASN A 653 -5.62 5.56 -2.36
C ASN A 653 -6.93 6.33 -2.03
N ASN A 654 -6.85 7.58 -1.55
CA ASN A 654 -8.01 8.43 -1.28
C ASN A 654 -8.52 9.17 -2.54
N PHE A 655 -9.12 8.44 -3.48
CA PHE A 655 -9.59 8.96 -4.78
C PHE A 655 -11.09 9.28 -4.83
N VAL A 656 -11.43 10.21 -5.73
CA VAL A 656 -12.79 10.53 -6.21
C VAL A 656 -12.69 10.83 -7.70
N ASP A 657 -13.55 10.22 -8.52
CA ASP A 657 -13.66 10.45 -9.96
C ASP A 657 -12.28 10.42 -10.70
N GLY A 658 -11.50 9.36 -10.47
CA GLY A 658 -10.17 9.14 -11.08
C GLY A 658 -9.02 9.97 -10.49
N ILE A 659 -9.30 10.89 -9.55
CA ILE A 659 -8.35 11.89 -9.05
C ILE A 659 -8.20 11.79 -7.52
N SER A 660 -6.99 11.98 -6.99
CA SER A 660 -6.78 12.00 -5.55
C SER A 660 -7.43 13.22 -4.88
N SER A 661 -8.19 12.97 -3.83
CA SER A 661 -8.90 13.97 -3.04
C SER A 661 -8.15 14.27 -1.73
N SER A 662 -8.40 15.45 -1.15
CA SER A 662 -7.74 15.89 0.07
C SER A 662 -8.36 15.27 1.32
N GLY A 663 -7.54 15.10 2.36
CA GLY A 663 -7.93 14.46 3.62
C GLY A 663 -8.00 12.93 3.49
N GLY A 664 -9.18 12.38 3.75
CA GLY A 664 -9.41 10.94 3.79
C GLY A 664 -8.86 10.22 5.03
N ASN A 665 -9.15 8.93 5.10
CA ASN A 665 -8.44 7.98 5.96
C ASN A 665 -7.17 7.50 5.24
N ARG A 666 -6.28 6.81 5.96
CA ARG A 666 -5.16 6.06 5.38
C ARG A 666 -5.68 4.75 4.78
N ASP A 667 -4.97 4.14 3.82
CA ASP A 667 -5.16 2.72 3.54
C ASP A 667 -4.59 1.90 4.72
N GLN A 668 -5.07 0.67 4.89
CA GLN A 668 -4.57 -0.32 5.88
C GLN A 668 -4.72 -1.77 5.36
N LEU A 669 -4.87 -1.91 4.04
CA LEU A 669 -5.12 -3.17 3.32
C LEU A 669 -4.08 -3.37 2.21
N ASN A 670 -3.82 -2.34 1.40
CA ASN A 670 -3.04 -2.46 0.17
C ASN A 670 -1.54 -2.20 0.38
N ASN A 671 -0.67 -3.09 -0.13
CA ASN A 671 0.79 -2.89 -0.16
C ASN A 671 1.26 -2.07 -1.38
N LEU A 672 0.37 -1.19 -1.86
CA LEU A 672 0.58 -0.27 -2.96
C LEU A 672 -0.35 0.92 -2.74
N GLU A 673 0.24 2.10 -2.64
CA GLU A 673 -0.48 3.36 -2.48
C GLU A 673 -0.15 4.34 -3.61
N ARG A 674 -1.17 4.92 -4.26
CA ARG A 674 -1.02 5.93 -5.31
C ARG A 674 -1.61 7.27 -4.89
N VAL A 675 -1.03 8.36 -5.39
CA VAL A 675 -1.63 9.71 -5.44
C VAL A 675 -1.48 10.23 -6.87
N SER A 676 -2.55 10.73 -7.47
CA SER A 676 -2.54 11.35 -8.81
C SER A 676 -3.33 12.66 -8.82
N LEU A 677 -2.69 13.74 -9.25
CA LEU A 677 -3.34 15.03 -9.50
C LEU A 677 -3.17 15.41 -10.97
N PRO A 678 -4.22 15.87 -11.68
CA PRO A 678 -4.11 16.28 -13.09
C PRO A 678 -3.41 17.64 -13.27
N THR A 679 -3.47 18.49 -12.23
CA THR A 679 -2.82 19.80 -12.12
C THR A 679 -2.35 19.97 -10.68
N ALA A 680 -1.17 20.55 -10.49
CA ALA A 680 -0.62 20.88 -9.18
C ALA A 680 -0.28 22.38 -9.11
N GLU A 681 -0.39 22.98 -7.93
CA GLU A 681 0.15 24.32 -7.68
C GLU A 681 1.68 24.32 -7.68
N ALA A 682 2.28 25.41 -8.14
CA ALA A 682 3.72 25.61 -8.13
C ALA A 682 4.18 26.08 -6.73
N GLY A 683 5.34 25.62 -6.29
CA GLY A 683 5.84 25.85 -4.93
C GLY A 683 6.38 24.57 -4.29
N MET A 684 6.53 24.57 -2.97
CA MET A 684 7.10 23.45 -2.21
C MET A 684 6.06 22.42 -1.79
N TRP A 685 6.26 21.18 -2.22
CA TRP A 685 5.48 20.01 -1.82
C TRP A 685 6.33 19.07 -0.97
N THR A 686 5.67 18.30 -0.08
CA THR A 686 6.30 17.17 0.62
C THR A 686 5.69 15.85 0.20
N ILE A 687 6.51 14.81 0.18
CA ILE A 687 6.08 13.41 0.19
C ILE A 687 6.65 12.77 1.46
N GLN A 688 5.77 12.36 2.37
CA GLN A 688 6.11 11.59 3.55
C GLN A 688 5.72 10.12 3.33
N ILE A 689 6.69 9.22 3.54
CA ILE A 689 6.47 7.78 3.66
C ILE A 689 6.54 7.43 5.15
N GLY A 690 5.39 7.15 5.75
CA GLY A 690 5.24 6.74 7.15
C GLY A 690 5.25 5.22 7.32
N HIS A 691 5.50 4.76 8.54
CA HIS A 691 5.30 3.36 8.91
C HIS A 691 4.53 3.26 10.24
N SER A 692 3.34 2.70 10.15
CA SER A 692 2.32 2.68 11.21
C SER A 692 2.33 1.43 12.09
N GLY A 693 2.88 0.31 11.62
CA GLY A 693 2.96 -0.93 12.39
C GLY A 693 3.45 -2.10 11.57
N GLY A 694 4.05 -3.10 12.25
CA GLY A 694 4.69 -4.26 11.64
C GLY A 694 6.12 -4.47 12.16
N PHE A 695 7.01 -4.83 11.24
CA PHE A 695 8.45 -5.06 11.38
C PHE A 695 9.20 -4.12 10.42
N SER A 696 10.53 -4.07 10.50
CA SER A 696 11.35 -3.39 9.47
C SER A 696 10.93 -3.78 8.05
N GLN A 697 10.58 -2.80 7.22
CA GLN A 697 10.11 -2.99 5.84
C GLN A 697 10.86 -2.05 4.89
N ASP A 698 11.34 -2.58 3.77
CA ASP A 698 11.87 -1.79 2.67
C ASP A 698 10.79 -1.48 1.62
N PHE A 699 10.96 -0.39 0.87
CA PHE A 699 9.94 0.10 -0.06
C PHE A 699 10.55 0.66 -1.34
N SER A 700 9.70 0.82 -2.35
CA SER A 700 9.97 1.62 -3.54
C SER A 700 8.97 2.78 -3.64
N LEU A 701 9.49 3.99 -3.77
CA LEU A 701 8.72 5.20 -4.07
C LEU A 701 9.03 5.62 -5.51
N LEU A 702 8.00 5.93 -6.29
CA LEU A 702 8.10 6.52 -7.61
C LEU A 702 7.30 7.83 -7.65
N PHE A 703 7.87 8.88 -8.24
CA PHE A 703 7.25 10.19 -8.36
C PHE A 703 7.53 10.77 -9.74
N SER A 704 6.50 10.82 -10.58
CA SER A 704 6.53 11.40 -11.91
C SER A 704 6.01 12.84 -11.85
N ALA A 705 6.90 13.82 -12.00
CA ALA A 705 6.58 15.24 -11.86
C ALA A 705 7.55 16.15 -12.65
N MET A 706 7.13 17.40 -12.89
CA MET A 706 8.05 18.49 -13.24
C MET A 706 8.57 19.13 -11.94
N ALA A 707 9.54 18.46 -11.30
CA ALA A 707 9.98 18.81 -9.94
C ALA A 707 11.50 18.71 -9.69
N GLU A 708 11.99 19.50 -8.74
CA GLU A 708 13.37 19.42 -8.22
C GLU A 708 13.40 19.04 -6.73
N GLU A 709 14.21 18.03 -6.36
CA GLU A 709 14.44 17.64 -4.96
C GLU A 709 15.20 18.77 -4.24
N ARG A 710 14.59 19.35 -3.18
CA ARG A 710 15.17 20.43 -2.38
C ARG A 710 15.55 19.92 -0.98
N MET A 711 16.55 20.56 -0.38
CA MET A 711 17.26 20.11 0.82
C MET A 711 17.53 21.25 1.82
N GLU A 712 16.67 22.26 1.78
CA GLU A 712 16.67 23.47 2.61
C GLU A 712 15.38 23.52 3.49
N ALA A 713 15.23 24.57 4.30
CA ALA A 713 14.06 24.77 5.15
C ALA A 713 13.01 25.66 4.46
N ASP A 714 11.79 25.68 4.99
CA ASP A 714 10.69 26.51 4.47
C ASP A 714 9.67 26.68 5.59
N LEU A 715 9.85 27.70 6.44
CA LEU A 715 8.82 28.13 7.37
C LEU A 715 7.63 28.68 6.56
N THR A 716 6.42 28.33 7.00
CA THR A 716 5.18 28.68 6.28
C THR A 716 4.03 28.89 7.25
N VAL A 717 3.12 29.78 6.87
CA VAL A 717 1.89 30.06 7.61
C VAL A 717 0.74 29.12 7.18
N LEU A 718 -0.01 28.65 8.17
CA LEU A 718 -1.23 27.86 8.02
C LEU A 718 -2.48 28.75 7.87
N GLN A 719 -3.57 28.18 7.34
CA GLN A 719 -4.84 28.89 7.11
C GLN A 719 -5.45 29.58 8.35
N ASP A 720 -5.19 29.07 9.56
CA ASP A 720 -5.64 29.63 10.85
C ASP A 720 -4.44 30.05 11.75
N SER A 721 -3.34 30.55 11.16
CA SER A 721 -2.08 30.88 11.88
C SER A 721 -2.23 31.89 13.02
N ILE A 722 -3.29 32.71 12.99
CA ILE A 722 -3.70 33.55 14.11
C ILE A 722 -5.18 33.24 14.38
N SER A 723 -5.49 32.76 15.57
CA SER A 723 -6.86 32.48 15.99
C SER A 723 -7.15 32.96 17.41
N THR A 724 -8.42 33.28 17.69
CA THR A 724 -8.91 33.76 18.98
C THR A 724 -10.31 33.22 19.24
N MET A 725 -10.61 32.88 20.49
CA MET A 725 -11.96 32.52 20.94
C MET A 725 -12.89 33.74 21.02
N ASP A 726 -12.31 34.94 21.14
CA ASP A 726 -13.02 36.19 21.37
C ASP A 726 -13.06 37.01 20.08
N GLN A 727 -14.07 36.78 19.23
CA GLN A 727 -14.16 37.39 17.89
C GLN A 727 -14.44 38.91 17.88
N ASN A 728 -14.92 39.48 18.99
CA ASN A 728 -15.26 40.90 19.12
C ASN A 728 -14.96 41.37 20.56
N PRO A 729 -13.69 41.42 20.98
CA PRO A 729 -13.34 41.72 22.37
C PRO A 729 -13.60 43.18 22.72
N LEU A 730 -13.65 43.47 24.02
CA LEU A 730 -13.78 44.82 24.51
C LEU A 730 -12.42 45.53 24.61
N GLN A 731 -12.42 46.86 24.52
CA GLN A 731 -11.28 47.71 24.87
C GLN A 731 -10.76 47.37 26.28
N ASP A 732 -9.44 47.26 26.41
CA ASP A 732 -8.73 46.83 27.63
C ASP A 732 -9.08 45.41 28.13
N GLU A 733 -9.86 44.61 27.39
CA GLU A 733 -10.12 43.20 27.71
C GLU A 733 -8.95 42.32 27.26
N THR A 734 -8.63 41.29 28.07
CA THR A 734 -7.51 40.39 27.81
C THR A 734 -7.98 39.17 27.02
N VAL A 735 -7.65 39.12 25.72
CA VAL A 735 -7.94 37.98 24.84
C VAL A 735 -6.82 36.95 24.86
N SER A 736 -7.16 35.71 24.52
CA SER A 736 -6.20 34.64 24.22
C SER A 736 -5.98 34.58 22.71
N ILE A 737 -4.76 34.90 22.25
CA ILE A 737 -4.34 34.72 20.86
C ILE A 737 -3.56 33.41 20.78
N GLN A 738 -3.98 32.52 19.88
CA GLN A 738 -3.24 31.32 19.52
C GLN A 738 -2.53 31.56 18.18
N LEU A 739 -1.27 31.11 18.11
CA LEU A 739 -0.43 31.17 16.92
C LEU A 739 -0.08 29.75 16.51
N ALA A 740 -0.04 29.48 15.20
CA ALA A 740 0.41 28.20 14.65
C ALA A 740 1.14 28.42 13.32
N TRP A 741 2.18 27.63 13.06
CA TRP A 741 2.95 27.65 11.81
C TRP A 741 3.65 26.32 11.60
N SER A 742 4.25 26.10 10.44
CA SER A 742 4.98 24.87 10.12
C SER A 742 6.28 25.12 9.40
N ASN A 743 7.16 24.12 9.37
CA ASN A 743 8.25 24.01 8.40
C ASN A 743 7.80 23.00 7.33
N GLN A 744 7.46 23.46 6.14
CA GLN A 744 6.94 22.63 5.04
C GLN A 744 8.02 22.01 4.16
N ALA A 745 9.31 22.30 4.37
CA ALA A 745 10.39 21.63 3.66
C ALA A 745 11.00 20.49 4.49
N ALA A 746 12.00 19.82 3.92
CA ALA A 746 12.66 18.69 4.54
C ALA A 746 13.65 19.15 5.62
N ALA A 747 14.50 20.13 5.35
CA ALA A 747 15.58 20.46 6.28
C ALA A 747 15.05 21.16 7.54
N GLN A 748 15.76 20.96 8.64
CA GLN A 748 15.46 21.63 9.92
C GLN A 748 15.76 23.14 9.80
N SER A 749 14.89 24.01 10.34
CA SER A 749 15.02 25.47 10.19
C SER A 749 16.17 26.12 10.98
N GLY A 750 16.84 25.40 11.89
CA GLY A 750 17.84 26.03 12.76
C GLY A 750 17.20 27.03 13.75
N GLN A 751 17.92 28.05 14.19
CA GLN A 751 17.33 29.01 15.15
C GLN A 751 16.66 30.17 14.41
N TYR A 752 15.33 30.21 14.44
CA TYR A 752 14.49 31.24 13.81
C TYR A 752 13.81 32.14 14.84
N SER A 753 13.24 33.27 14.40
CA SER A 753 12.47 34.17 15.27
C SER A 753 11.16 34.65 14.65
N ILE A 754 10.09 34.77 15.43
CA ILE A 754 8.79 35.27 14.96
C ILE A 754 8.49 36.67 15.51
N MET A 755 7.68 37.43 14.77
CA MET A 755 7.10 38.69 15.20
C MET A 755 5.57 38.65 15.04
N LEU A 756 4.85 39.09 16.07
CA LEU A 756 3.43 39.42 16.03
C LEU A 756 3.29 40.93 16.21
N GLU A 757 2.74 41.61 15.21
CA GLU A 757 2.51 43.06 15.20
C GLU A 757 1.04 43.39 14.90
N ASP A 758 0.58 44.58 15.31
CA ASP A 758 -0.68 45.18 14.90
C ASP A 758 -0.38 46.30 13.89
N ILE A 759 -0.54 45.99 12.61
CA ILE A 759 -0.22 46.91 11.50
C ILE A 759 -1.25 48.01 11.31
N SER A 760 -2.31 48.04 12.14
CA SER A 760 -3.29 49.15 12.16
C SER A 760 -2.87 50.31 13.09
N GLU A 761 -2.02 50.04 14.08
CA GLU A 761 -1.56 51.01 15.10
C GLU A 761 -0.02 51.18 15.16
N ASP A 762 0.73 50.51 14.26
CA ASP A 762 2.21 50.45 14.23
C ASP A 762 2.82 49.90 15.56
N ASP A 763 2.17 48.93 16.23
CA ASP A 763 2.62 48.38 17.53
C ASP A 763 3.06 46.91 17.46
N VAL A 764 4.20 46.59 18.08
CA VAL A 764 4.76 45.22 18.10
C VAL A 764 4.30 44.50 19.36
N ILE A 765 3.25 43.69 19.22
CA ILE A 765 2.65 42.90 20.31
C ILE A 765 3.69 41.98 20.96
N ARG A 766 4.48 41.26 20.15
CA ARG A 766 5.50 40.32 20.66
C ARG A 766 6.55 39.93 19.62
N THR A 767 7.76 39.65 20.08
CA THR A 767 8.76 38.85 19.37
C THR A 767 9.26 37.73 20.27
N ASP A 768 9.48 36.54 19.71
CA ASP A 768 10.04 35.37 20.39
C ASP A 768 11.02 34.65 19.43
N SER A 769 12.06 34.01 19.96
CA SER A 769 12.98 33.15 19.19
C SER A 769 12.80 31.69 19.58
N PHE A 770 12.81 30.80 18.59
CA PHE A 770 12.55 29.37 18.75
C PHE A 770 13.78 28.52 18.41
N SER A 771 13.82 27.30 18.93
CA SER A 771 14.75 26.27 18.47
C SER A 771 14.27 25.64 17.17
N SER A 772 15.16 24.96 16.45
CA SER A 772 14.88 24.30 15.18
C SER A 772 13.57 23.53 15.14
N LEU A 773 12.73 23.92 14.19
CA LEU A 773 11.58 23.13 13.77
C LEU A 773 12.07 22.12 12.73
N GLY A 774 11.79 20.84 12.96
CA GLY A 774 12.10 19.78 11.99
C GLY A 774 11.21 19.91 10.74
N GLY A 775 11.67 19.39 9.61
CA GLY A 775 10.87 19.37 8.38
C GLY A 775 9.58 18.58 8.53
N GLY A 776 8.50 19.08 7.92
CA GLY A 776 7.12 18.63 8.16
C GLY A 776 6.59 18.93 9.57
N GLY A 777 7.34 19.65 10.40
CA GLY A 777 6.96 19.96 11.78
C GLY A 777 5.98 21.13 11.87
N ILE A 778 5.00 21.01 12.75
CA ILE A 778 4.08 22.10 13.14
C ILE A 778 4.45 22.56 14.55
N GLU A 779 4.49 23.87 14.77
CA GLU A 779 4.68 24.50 16.09
C GLU A 779 3.47 25.36 16.44
N SER A 780 3.18 25.53 17.73
CA SER A 780 2.07 26.37 18.18
C SER A 780 2.36 27.07 19.50
N HIS A 781 1.91 28.32 19.61
CA HIS A 781 2.14 29.17 20.77
C HIS A 781 0.84 29.83 21.21
N SER A 782 0.78 30.30 22.46
CA SER A 782 -0.39 31.01 22.97
C SER A 782 0.03 32.13 23.89
N LEU A 783 -0.58 33.30 23.70
CA LEU A 783 -0.28 34.52 24.44
C LEU A 783 -1.55 35.30 24.77
N TYR A 784 -1.44 36.18 25.75
CA TYR A 784 -2.52 37.06 26.17
C TYR A 784 -2.17 38.51 25.84
N HIS A 785 -3.10 39.22 25.20
CA HIS A 785 -2.95 40.64 24.84
C HIS A 785 -4.25 41.40 25.12
N SER A 786 -4.20 42.74 25.19
CA SER A 786 -5.37 43.59 25.43
C SER A 786 -5.25 44.90 24.65
N PHE A 787 -6.21 45.15 23.76
CA PHE A 787 -6.18 46.26 22.82
C PHE A 787 -6.70 47.55 23.45
N SER A 788 -5.91 48.63 23.36
CA SER A 788 -6.18 49.90 24.06
C SER A 788 -6.97 50.92 23.25
N THR A 789 -7.14 50.70 21.95
CA THR A 789 -7.98 51.48 21.03
C THR A 789 -9.22 50.67 20.63
N THR A 790 -10.01 51.17 19.66
CA THR A 790 -11.27 50.53 19.24
C THR A 790 -11.52 50.78 17.76
N GLY A 791 -11.86 49.73 17.03
CA GLY A 791 -12.04 49.76 15.58
C GLY A 791 -11.58 48.44 14.95
N GLU A 792 -11.13 48.55 13.71
CA GLU A 792 -10.51 47.46 12.97
C GLU A 792 -9.05 47.30 13.39
N HIS A 793 -8.69 46.12 13.87
CA HIS A 793 -7.31 45.75 14.17
C HIS A 793 -6.85 44.67 13.20
N VAL A 794 -5.64 44.82 12.67
CA VAL A 794 -5.05 43.89 11.69
C VAL A 794 -3.76 43.35 12.29
N LEU A 795 -3.81 42.10 12.76
CA LEU A 795 -2.65 41.42 13.29
C LEU A 795 -1.87 40.80 12.14
N ARG A 796 -0.54 40.96 12.15
CA ARG A 796 0.35 40.22 11.27
C ARG A 796 1.28 39.34 12.09
N LEU A 797 1.31 38.05 11.74
CA LEU A 797 2.38 37.13 12.12
C LEU A 797 3.40 37.13 10.99
N THR A 798 4.65 37.39 11.32
CA THR A 798 5.81 37.26 10.43
C THR A 798 6.75 36.22 11.03
N LEU A 799 6.90 35.11 10.34
CA LEU A 799 7.92 34.10 10.58
C LEU A 799 9.28 34.61 10.07
N ASP A 800 10.35 33.97 10.55
CA ASP A 800 11.75 34.40 10.49
C ASP A 800 12.07 35.89 10.24
N TYR A 801 11.45 36.80 10.99
CA TYR A 801 11.46 38.26 10.75
C TYR A 801 12.84 38.95 10.81
N LEU A 802 13.91 38.18 11.05
CA LEU A 802 15.30 38.60 11.15
C LEU A 802 16.20 38.02 10.04
N SER A 803 15.64 37.26 9.08
CA SER A 803 16.35 36.61 7.96
C SER A 803 17.57 35.80 8.45
N GLN A 804 17.30 34.85 9.35
CA GLN A 804 18.25 34.01 10.08
C GLN A 804 18.41 32.61 9.46
N VAL A 805 17.40 32.13 8.74
CA VAL A 805 17.36 30.83 8.07
C VAL A 805 17.56 31.04 6.56
N ASP A 806 18.32 30.13 5.92
CA ASP A 806 18.34 30.02 4.46
C ASP A 806 17.10 29.17 4.05
N GLU A 807 16.03 29.83 3.59
CA GLU A 807 14.74 29.20 3.27
C GLU A 807 14.49 29.08 1.76
N LEU A 808 13.56 28.21 1.35
CA LEU A 808 13.14 28.04 -0.05
C LEU A 808 12.12 29.09 -0.51
N ASN A 809 11.40 29.66 0.44
CA ASN A 809 10.48 30.77 0.27
C ASN A 809 10.67 31.71 1.46
N ASP A 810 10.91 32.99 1.18
CA ASP A 810 11.08 34.07 2.17
C ASP A 810 10.83 35.43 1.49
N GLU A 811 11.21 36.54 2.11
CA GLU A 811 11.12 37.86 1.48
C GLU A 811 12.17 38.10 0.37
N THR A 812 13.11 37.18 0.14
CA THR A 812 14.23 37.33 -0.82
C THR A 812 14.24 36.30 -1.97
N THR A 813 13.59 35.15 -1.80
CA THR A 813 13.53 33.97 -2.68
C THR A 813 12.12 33.36 -2.72
N GLY A 814 11.83 32.55 -3.74
CA GLY A 814 10.54 31.87 -3.85
C GLY A 814 9.34 32.83 -3.89
N THR A 815 8.33 32.57 -3.06
CA THR A 815 7.16 33.42 -2.81
C THR A 815 6.90 33.51 -1.31
N ASP A 816 7.08 34.71 -0.74
CA ASP A 816 6.87 35.00 0.69
C ASP A 816 5.54 34.41 1.23
N ASN A 817 5.72 33.34 2.01
CA ASN A 817 4.73 32.55 2.74
C ASN A 817 4.99 32.62 4.27
N ASN A 818 5.92 33.47 4.70
CA ASN A 818 6.25 33.68 6.10
C ASN A 818 5.27 34.65 6.79
N VAL A 819 4.31 35.23 6.05
CA VAL A 819 3.41 36.29 6.52
C VAL A 819 1.93 35.89 6.50
N PHE A 820 1.24 36.02 7.65
CA PHE A 820 -0.21 35.84 7.79
C PHE A 820 -0.87 37.06 8.42
N GLU A 821 -2.02 37.49 7.89
CA GLU A 821 -2.80 38.63 8.40
C GLU A 821 -4.20 38.21 8.89
N PHE A 822 -4.57 38.65 10.10
CA PHE A 822 -5.86 38.39 10.72
C PHE A 822 -6.54 39.70 11.16
N THR A 823 -7.70 39.99 10.57
CA THR A 823 -8.48 41.20 10.85
C THR A 823 -9.65 40.90 11.79
N PHE A 824 -9.80 41.68 12.86
CA PHE A 824 -10.93 41.58 13.79
C PHE A 824 -11.31 42.97 14.34
N GLN A 825 -12.39 43.05 15.13
CA GLN A 825 -12.95 44.32 15.61
C GLN A 825 -12.90 44.42 17.14
N VAL A 826 -12.15 45.41 17.66
CA VAL A 826 -12.14 45.75 19.09
C VAL A 826 -13.23 46.76 19.37
N THR A 827 -14.13 46.43 20.29
CA THR A 827 -15.34 47.22 20.57
C THR A 827 -15.28 47.91 21.94
N GLN A 828 -16.04 48.97 22.14
CA GLN A 828 -16.26 49.52 23.49
C GLN A 828 -17.57 48.96 24.07
N ILE A 829 -17.73 48.99 25.40
CA ILE A 829 -18.96 48.55 26.10
C ILE A 829 -20.14 49.41 25.62
N GLY A 830 -20.86 48.94 24.59
CA GLY A 830 -21.91 49.71 23.93
C GLY A 830 -23.04 50.08 24.89
N VAL A 831 -23.70 49.10 25.50
CA VAL A 831 -24.84 49.34 26.40
C VAL A 831 -24.73 48.50 27.66
N ARG A 832 -24.68 49.17 28.81
CA ARG A 832 -24.69 48.56 30.13
C ARG A 832 -26.09 48.60 30.73
N ALA A 833 -26.59 47.43 31.13
CA ALA A 833 -27.87 47.29 31.81
C ALA A 833 -27.64 47.00 33.31
N THR A 834 -27.69 48.04 34.15
CA THR A 834 -27.49 47.91 35.60
C THR A 834 -28.85 47.85 36.31
N PRO A 835 -29.28 46.71 36.87
CA PRO A 835 -30.46 46.69 37.73
C PRO A 835 -30.18 47.50 39.00
N LEU A 836 -31.10 48.37 39.36
CA LEU A 836 -31.04 49.16 40.59
C LEU A 836 -31.59 48.36 41.78
N MET A 837 -31.26 48.78 42.99
CA MET A 837 -31.81 48.26 44.25
C MET A 837 -33.30 48.63 44.42
N LYS A 838 -34.01 48.00 45.35
CA LYS A 838 -35.48 48.20 45.53
C LYS A 838 -35.89 49.63 45.93
N ASN A 839 -34.94 50.40 46.45
CA ASN A 839 -35.03 51.83 46.78
C ASN A 839 -34.68 52.77 45.60
N GLY A 840 -34.22 52.24 44.45
CA GLY A 840 -33.77 53.00 43.29
C GLY A 840 -32.30 53.46 43.33
N SER A 841 -31.48 53.01 44.27
CA SER A 841 -30.03 53.28 44.23
C SER A 841 -29.29 52.27 43.35
N LEU A 842 -28.13 52.65 42.83
CA LEU A 842 -27.16 51.67 42.31
C LEU A 842 -26.72 50.73 43.45
N PRO A 843 -26.44 49.45 43.18
CA PRO A 843 -25.80 48.55 44.13
C PRO A 843 -24.35 48.97 44.37
N GLY A 844 -23.92 49.05 45.63
CA GLY A 844 -22.58 49.48 46.03
C GLY A 844 -21.51 48.38 46.05
N ASP A 845 -21.92 47.11 46.08
CA ASP A 845 -21.04 45.94 46.11
C ASP A 845 -21.63 44.73 45.35
N TYR A 846 -20.94 43.59 45.41
CA TYR A 846 -21.31 42.35 44.73
C TYR A 846 -22.60 41.71 45.28
N ASP A 847 -22.79 41.72 46.60
CA ASP A 847 -23.97 41.13 47.25
C ASP A 847 -25.21 42.01 47.00
N GLU A 848 -25.05 43.34 47.02
CA GLU A 848 -26.07 44.26 46.53
C GLU A 848 -26.34 44.08 45.03
N SER A 849 -25.33 43.78 44.19
CA SER A 849 -25.52 43.54 42.76
C SER A 849 -26.36 42.29 42.49
N ILE A 850 -26.22 41.23 43.30
CA ILE A 850 -27.07 40.02 43.23
C ILE A 850 -28.49 40.32 43.75
N GLN A 851 -28.62 41.07 44.84
CA GLN A 851 -29.93 41.50 45.35
C GLN A 851 -30.67 42.42 44.38
N ALA A 852 -29.96 43.29 43.66
CA ALA A 852 -30.55 44.18 42.67
C ALA A 852 -31.18 43.42 41.49
N ARG A 853 -30.60 42.28 41.09
CA ARG A 853 -31.09 41.40 40.01
C ARG A 853 -32.36 40.62 40.35
N SER A 854 -32.80 40.58 41.61
CA SER A 854 -33.93 39.75 42.06
C SER A 854 -34.98 40.54 42.85
N ARG A 855 -36.23 40.07 42.87
CA ARG A 855 -37.32 40.65 43.67
C ARG A 855 -38.31 39.57 44.11
N ASN A 856 -38.63 39.54 45.40
CA ASN A 856 -39.71 38.71 45.92
C ASN A 856 -41.05 39.44 45.82
N LEU A 857 -42.05 38.75 45.25
CA LEU A 857 -43.44 39.18 45.16
C LEU A 857 -44.29 38.36 46.13
N ASP A 858 -45.12 39.01 46.95
CA ASP A 858 -46.16 38.35 47.73
C ASP A 858 -47.52 38.54 47.03
N PRO A 859 -48.05 37.52 46.33
CA PRO A 859 -49.29 37.63 45.58
C PRO A 859 -50.53 37.79 46.47
N SER A 860 -50.42 37.62 47.79
CA SER A 860 -51.52 37.87 48.72
C SER A 860 -51.68 39.36 49.08
N THR A 861 -50.66 40.20 48.83
CA THR A 861 -50.67 41.63 49.15
C THR A 861 -50.44 42.56 47.96
N THR A 862 -49.82 42.11 46.87
CA THR A 862 -49.71 42.87 45.61
C THR A 862 -49.61 41.93 44.39
N SER A 863 -50.15 42.36 43.25
CA SER A 863 -50.11 41.62 41.97
C SER A 863 -48.92 42.00 41.07
N TRP A 864 -48.06 42.93 41.49
CA TRP A 864 -46.96 43.45 40.67
C TRP A 864 -45.71 43.77 41.50
N VAL A 865 -44.57 43.77 40.82
CA VAL A 865 -43.28 44.24 41.33
C VAL A 865 -42.53 45.00 40.23
N VAL A 866 -41.78 46.04 40.61
CA VAL A 866 -40.99 46.85 39.68
C VAL A 866 -39.50 46.52 39.82
N PHE A 867 -38.89 46.23 38.68
CA PHE A 867 -37.46 46.38 38.47
C PHE A 867 -37.23 47.74 37.82
N GLN A 868 -36.27 48.50 38.35
CA GLN A 868 -35.70 49.65 37.66
C GLN A 868 -34.33 49.21 37.14
N ILE A 869 -34.06 49.44 35.86
CA ILE A 869 -32.80 49.13 35.21
C ILE A 869 -32.29 50.46 34.65
N GLU A 870 -31.09 50.84 35.06
CA GLU A 870 -30.34 51.89 34.39
C GLU A 870 -29.75 51.28 33.11
N LEU A 871 -30.33 51.66 31.96
CA LEU A 871 -29.72 51.43 30.66
C LEU A 871 -28.84 52.63 30.35
N ARG A 872 -27.53 52.40 30.29
CA ARG A 872 -26.54 53.42 29.97
C ARG A 872 -25.81 53.00 28.71
N ASN A 873 -25.89 53.83 27.67
CA ASN A 873 -24.95 53.76 26.56
C ASN A 873 -23.58 54.20 27.13
N GLU A 874 -22.60 53.29 27.14
CA GLU A 874 -21.22 53.55 27.55
C GLU A 874 -20.26 53.57 26.34
N GLY A 875 -20.78 53.34 25.12
CA GLY A 875 -20.04 53.44 23.85
C GLY A 875 -20.17 54.79 23.14
N THR A 876 -19.62 54.85 21.93
CA THR A 876 -19.40 56.10 21.17
C THR A 876 -20.47 56.43 20.12
N SER A 877 -21.41 55.52 19.84
CA SER A 877 -22.43 55.64 18.79
C SER A 877 -23.86 55.56 19.32
N GLU A 878 -24.84 56.04 18.53
CA GLU A 878 -26.27 55.91 18.84
C GLU A 878 -26.77 54.51 18.45
N VAL A 879 -27.52 53.83 19.33
CA VAL A 879 -27.89 52.41 19.18
C VAL A 879 -29.32 52.12 19.67
N ASP A 880 -30.09 51.37 18.88
CA ASP A 880 -31.48 51.01 19.18
C ASP A 880 -31.57 49.83 20.17
N VAL A 881 -31.87 50.13 21.44
CA VAL A 881 -31.97 49.12 22.51
C VAL A 881 -33.38 48.53 22.61
N LYS A 882 -33.57 47.32 22.08
CA LYS A 882 -34.83 46.58 22.17
C LYS A 882 -34.88 45.68 23.41
N LEU A 883 -35.48 46.17 24.50
CA LEU A 883 -35.78 45.34 25.68
C LEU A 883 -36.86 44.31 25.36
N SER A 884 -36.59 43.03 25.62
CA SER A 884 -37.58 41.94 25.59
C SER A 884 -37.80 41.41 27.00
N VAL A 885 -39.03 41.09 27.37
CA VAL A 885 -39.39 40.57 28.70
C VAL A 885 -40.02 39.18 28.54
N SER A 886 -39.33 38.16 29.04
CA SER A 886 -39.86 36.79 29.11
C SER A 886 -40.98 36.68 30.15
N HIS A 887 -41.94 35.78 29.91
CA HIS A 887 -43.01 35.49 30.86
C HIS A 887 -42.46 35.01 32.22
N VAL A 888 -43.18 35.33 33.30
CA VAL A 888 -42.82 34.85 34.65
C VAL A 888 -43.02 33.34 34.71
N GLN A 889 -41.91 32.61 34.70
CA GLN A 889 -41.92 31.16 34.88
C GLN A 889 -42.17 30.80 36.34
N ILE A 890 -42.99 29.77 36.56
CA ILE A 890 -43.32 29.23 37.88
C ILE A 890 -42.36 28.08 38.17
N VAL A 891 -41.56 28.22 39.23
CA VAL A 891 -40.79 27.13 39.82
C VAL A 891 -41.77 26.17 40.50
N ASP A 892 -41.79 24.90 40.08
CA ASP A 892 -42.57 23.86 40.75
C ASP A 892 -41.86 23.30 42.00
N GLU A 893 -42.51 22.39 42.73
CA GLU A 893 -41.95 21.80 43.96
C GLU A 893 -40.69 20.94 43.73
N ALA A 894 -40.33 20.64 42.46
CA ALA A 894 -39.10 19.96 42.08
C ALA A 894 -37.99 20.93 41.63
N GLY A 895 -38.27 22.23 41.53
CA GLY A 895 -37.32 23.27 41.11
C GLY A 895 -37.34 23.60 39.62
N ILE A 896 -38.29 23.06 38.83
CA ILE A 896 -38.32 23.24 37.37
C ILE A 896 -39.15 24.48 37.00
N LEU A 897 -38.61 25.29 36.08
CA LEU A 897 -39.20 26.55 35.60
C LEU A 897 -40.22 26.30 34.48
N ASN A 898 -41.51 26.37 34.81
CA ASN A 898 -42.61 26.14 33.87
C ASN A 898 -43.20 27.47 33.36
N SER A 899 -43.49 27.56 32.06
CA SER A 899 -44.14 28.74 31.46
C SER A 899 -45.67 28.74 31.69
N PRO A 900 -46.30 29.88 32.05
CA PRO A 900 -47.76 29.98 32.18
C PRO A 900 -48.46 29.99 30.80
N GLY A 901 -49.70 29.53 30.75
CA GLY A 901 -50.50 29.37 29.52
C GLY A 901 -51.55 30.46 29.28
N ASP A 902 -51.99 30.53 28.02
CA ASP A 902 -53.14 31.26 27.45
C ASP A 902 -53.10 32.81 27.55
N GLU A 903 -53.58 33.61 26.58
CA GLU A 903 -53.94 33.39 25.16
C GLU A 903 -53.76 34.76 24.43
N TRP A 904 -53.62 34.79 23.10
CA TRP A 904 -53.33 36.04 22.35
C TRP A 904 -54.43 36.44 21.36
N TRP A 905 -54.65 37.75 21.20
CA TRP A 905 -55.25 38.33 20.00
C TRP A 905 -54.45 39.53 19.47
N ARG A 906 -54.53 39.74 18.16
CA ARG A 906 -53.72 40.69 17.39
C ARG A 906 -54.44 42.03 17.20
N ILE A 907 -53.64 43.11 17.16
CA ILE A 907 -53.92 44.34 16.40
C ILE A 907 -52.76 44.48 15.41
#